data_AF-A0A7M7N8B2-F1
#
_entry.id   AF-A0A7M7N8B2-F1
#
_cell.length_a   1.000
_cell.length_b   1.000
_cell.length_c   1.000
_cell.angle_alpha   90.00
_cell.angle_beta   90.00
_cell.angle_gamma   90.00
#
_symmetry.space_group_name_H-M   'P 1'
#
loop_
_entity.id
_entity.type
_entity.pdbx_description
1 polymer ?
#
loop_
_entity_poly.entity_id
_entity_poly.type
_entity_poly.pdbx_seq_one_letter_code
_entity_poly.pdbx_strand_id
1 'polypeptide(L)'
;MQSRKFRDPPKVTGLSPKEGPPGTKLTIRGENLGFNEKDVFCIIVCGVNITLLAEWISPSKIICRTTNCKGPGDVIVSTKSGGIGTSTVKFRGLQILPNPLQDSAIWVDESSLFDRRLNSISRPSSPLQSGREDPLGLPMEHAPQLSDEEAHQMFPKGSSNLAHRNFEPALFLIESHSNTSFVDLRKGLEHLKRQSSGLKTEGPQTFIKSNLGTFMNCQDILATIHGDLCRHENIGDRVKATPGEESNEVDGGDEGKEADEMELKGEGDGSQDKMATLQKIEDLLLKGNENAQKIFQSVLHRKDRADSTRNALNVLNRFKFLFHLPITIERNIKKGDYEVVINDYERARQLFSKTQVTTFKKVYDEVENKIRELQVQLHEKLMELPTPLDEQKRLIRYLVELGGPGDPAWECIVNEHKWIQDILAGCKDQHIQIDQKGCEVIEPPSHASKVRGHRRNFSGSGIQVKFTSDSNMDGKFSPPQQVLFLEELADNLLTTFPNLWRLGQSYFNASVVSEAGGKSMIVDSTKEASFTAMMTKITTYFADLVRAAFLPESLEKKNEKDRAKLGEWGASKNEVGAGAWLPQCVRSIRSVLSTLVNLEVPTPLLEVLQSLLADLRVHCMVTLFKEATEDIKALHGRETWVLQMDEHGGITTTPTLFESIVVDILQHLKEVIICTSSTEKKIFDNRHVERQTVDLASDLLMAFASCLEQLAFVGDDGDTQKLRLSEAAMRTPESLFQSPEDSIPSMEQCLVIVLSNCSHVSQHVVPNLIEQFKRLGYPSTHEIENISQEAYAELDEKIFEAYCEQKIDPLVGALEVGVYAGNYDWGDCPEPTGASPYVKEALMNAVAIHAEINAIAPAFMLRVMGRVLEAVADEMSRIMSCVTGAFCSSGAVQARLDIGMLEVAMSPYRNAGTSASFKEALSVVPQLKTELHKKLLQELQSSFHRDLQFLLTCFTTDS
;
A
#
# COMPACT_ATOMS: atom_id res chain seq x y z
N MET A 1 -77.91 -21.59 22.46
CA MET A 1 -77.94 -20.26 21.80
C MET A 1 -77.25 -19.26 22.72
N GLN A 2 -76.13 -18.67 22.29
CA GLN A 2 -75.57 -17.42 22.83
C GLN A 2 -74.90 -16.67 21.67
N SER A 3 -74.85 -15.34 21.76
CA SER A 3 -74.74 -14.42 20.61
C SER A 3 -73.63 -14.73 19.59
N ARG A 4 -73.99 -14.78 18.29
CA ARG A 4 -73.04 -14.44 17.23
C ARG A 4 -72.66 -12.96 17.41
N LYS A 5 -71.48 -12.69 17.97
CA LYS A 5 -70.89 -11.35 17.90
C LYS A 5 -70.57 -11.08 16.42
N PHE A 6 -71.41 -10.30 15.76
CA PHE A 6 -71.04 -9.66 14.50
C PHE A 6 -69.78 -8.84 14.77
N ARG A 7 -68.71 -9.13 14.02
CA ARG A 7 -67.49 -8.33 14.03
C ARG A 7 -67.57 -7.28 12.92
N ASP A 8 -66.82 -6.21 13.07
CA ASP A 8 -66.77 -5.16 12.05
C ASP A 8 -66.35 -5.74 10.69
N PRO A 9 -66.95 -5.25 9.59
CA PRO A 9 -66.67 -5.78 8.26
C PRO A 9 -65.21 -5.52 7.86
N PRO A 10 -64.61 -6.40 7.03
CA PRO A 10 -63.25 -6.20 6.53
C PRO A 10 -63.11 -4.84 5.82
N LYS A 11 -62.03 -4.10 6.07
CA LYS A 11 -61.80 -2.79 5.45
C LYS A 11 -60.42 -2.75 4.80
N VAL A 12 -60.38 -2.74 3.47
CA VAL A 12 -59.13 -2.64 2.71
C VAL A 12 -58.71 -1.18 2.61
N THR A 13 -57.56 -0.87 3.20
CA THR A 13 -57.01 0.50 3.30
C THR A 13 -55.77 0.72 2.43
N GLY A 14 -55.09 -0.35 2.01
CA GLY A 14 -53.88 -0.25 1.19
C GLY A 14 -53.65 -1.45 0.27
N LEU A 15 -53.05 -1.18 -0.88
CA LEU A 15 -52.68 -2.16 -1.91
C LEU A 15 -51.24 -1.90 -2.35
N SER A 16 -50.45 -2.96 -2.49
CA SER A 16 -49.08 -2.88 -3.02
C SER A 16 -48.74 -4.10 -3.88
N PRO A 17 -48.40 -3.92 -5.17
CA PRO A 17 -48.49 -2.67 -5.94
C PRO A 17 -49.96 -2.25 -6.19
N LYS A 18 -50.19 -1.00 -6.63
CA LYS A 18 -51.54 -0.49 -6.94
C LYS A 18 -52.02 -0.86 -8.34
N GLU A 19 -51.11 -1.23 -9.23
CA GLU A 19 -51.40 -1.72 -10.58
C GLU A 19 -50.42 -2.81 -10.99
N GLY A 20 -50.78 -3.62 -11.98
CA GLY A 20 -49.90 -4.66 -12.52
C GLY A 20 -50.59 -5.62 -13.49
N PRO A 21 -49.80 -6.41 -14.25
CA PRO A 21 -50.30 -7.44 -15.15
C PRO A 21 -50.84 -8.69 -14.43
N PRO A 22 -51.51 -9.61 -15.14
CA PRO A 22 -51.83 -10.94 -14.61
C PRO A 22 -50.59 -11.65 -14.06
N GLY A 23 -50.71 -12.24 -12.87
CA GLY A 23 -49.61 -12.86 -12.14
C GLY A 23 -48.94 -11.99 -11.07
N THR A 24 -49.30 -10.70 -11.00
CA THR A 24 -48.75 -9.76 -10.00
C THR A 24 -49.09 -10.23 -8.58
N LYS A 25 -48.07 -10.33 -7.72
CA LYS A 25 -48.21 -10.61 -6.29
C LYS A 25 -48.71 -9.36 -5.58
N LEU A 26 -50.02 -9.29 -5.34
CA LEU A 26 -50.71 -8.18 -4.69
C LEU A 26 -50.79 -8.40 -3.17
N THR A 27 -50.23 -7.45 -2.41
CA THR A 27 -50.39 -7.40 -0.95
C THR A 27 -51.55 -6.48 -0.60
N ILE A 28 -52.60 -7.05 -0.02
CA ILE A 28 -53.77 -6.36 0.52
C ILE A 28 -53.51 -6.04 1.99
N ARG A 29 -53.65 -4.77 2.37
CA ARG A 29 -53.55 -4.28 3.75
C ARG A 29 -54.88 -3.66 4.18
N GLY A 30 -55.25 -3.87 5.44
CA GLY A 30 -56.54 -3.44 5.94
C GLY A 30 -56.75 -3.73 7.41
N GLU A 31 -58.01 -3.63 7.83
CA GLU A 31 -58.50 -3.95 9.16
C GLU A 31 -59.53 -5.08 9.04
N ASN A 32 -59.58 -5.98 10.03
CA ASN A 32 -60.55 -7.07 10.13
C ASN A 32 -60.60 -8.02 8.91
N LEU A 33 -59.47 -8.28 8.26
CA LEU A 33 -59.33 -9.19 7.10
C LEU A 33 -59.42 -10.68 7.46
N GLY A 34 -60.27 -11.04 8.44
CA GLY A 34 -60.45 -12.39 8.96
C GLY A 34 -59.50 -12.74 10.12
N PHE A 35 -59.94 -13.59 11.04
CA PHE A 35 -59.13 -13.98 12.21
C PHE A 35 -58.25 -15.22 11.98
N ASN A 36 -58.56 -16.02 10.96
CA ASN A 36 -57.70 -17.06 10.41
C ASN A 36 -58.11 -17.31 8.94
N GLU A 37 -57.30 -18.10 8.23
CA GLU A 37 -57.53 -18.46 6.83
C GLU A 37 -58.94 -19.04 6.57
N LYS A 38 -59.46 -19.85 7.51
CA LYS A 38 -60.80 -20.49 7.38
C LYS A 38 -61.97 -19.51 7.54
N ASP A 39 -61.76 -18.32 8.11
CA ASP A 39 -62.75 -17.25 8.21
C ASP A 39 -62.86 -16.41 6.94
N VAL A 40 -61.79 -16.35 6.13
CA VAL A 40 -61.87 -15.72 4.80
C VAL A 40 -62.78 -16.57 3.92
N PHE A 41 -63.83 -15.96 3.38
CA PHE A 41 -64.83 -16.64 2.55
C PHE A 41 -64.62 -16.36 1.07
N CYS A 42 -64.36 -15.10 0.72
CA CYS A 42 -64.20 -14.68 -0.67
C CYS A 42 -63.29 -13.44 -0.77
N ILE A 43 -62.35 -13.45 -1.69
CA ILE A 43 -61.53 -12.28 -2.06
C ILE A 43 -61.75 -12.01 -3.54
N ILE A 44 -62.23 -10.81 -3.85
CA ILE A 44 -62.50 -10.34 -5.20
C ILE A 44 -61.56 -9.17 -5.52
N VAL A 45 -60.81 -9.27 -6.61
CA VAL A 45 -59.98 -8.17 -7.14
C VAL A 45 -60.45 -7.85 -8.54
N CYS A 46 -60.90 -6.60 -8.76
CA CYS A 46 -61.41 -6.14 -10.06
C CYS A 46 -62.51 -7.05 -10.66
N GLY A 47 -63.41 -7.53 -9.80
CA GLY A 47 -64.53 -8.41 -10.19
C GLY A 47 -64.18 -9.90 -10.31
N VAL A 48 -62.91 -10.29 -10.22
CA VAL A 48 -62.49 -11.70 -10.29
C VAL A 48 -62.27 -12.27 -8.88
N ASN A 49 -62.89 -13.42 -8.59
CA ASN A 49 -62.65 -14.16 -7.36
C ASN A 49 -61.28 -14.86 -7.43
N ILE A 50 -60.38 -14.51 -6.50
CA ILE A 50 -59.01 -15.02 -6.41
C ILE A 50 -58.73 -15.71 -5.08
N THR A 51 -59.77 -16.17 -4.37
CA THR A 51 -59.65 -16.75 -3.02
C THR A 51 -58.71 -17.96 -2.97
N LEU A 52 -58.70 -18.80 -4.01
CA LEU A 52 -57.80 -19.95 -4.15
C LEU A 52 -56.33 -19.57 -4.46
N LEU A 53 -56.08 -18.31 -4.81
CA LEU A 53 -54.76 -17.73 -5.11
C LEU A 53 -54.33 -16.73 -4.04
N ALA A 54 -54.99 -16.76 -2.88
CA ALA A 54 -54.75 -15.86 -1.75
C ALA A 54 -54.31 -16.64 -0.51
N GLU A 55 -53.29 -16.11 0.14
CA GLU A 55 -52.66 -16.60 1.36
C GLU A 55 -52.96 -15.60 2.48
N TRP A 56 -53.71 -16.02 3.50
CA TRP A 56 -53.99 -15.20 4.66
C TRP A 56 -52.76 -15.17 5.58
N ILE A 57 -52.27 -13.97 5.92
CA ILE A 57 -51.06 -13.80 6.74
C ILE A 57 -51.42 -13.30 8.15
N SER A 58 -52.35 -12.35 8.25
CA SER A 58 -52.80 -11.79 9.52
C SER A 58 -54.16 -11.08 9.38
N PRO A 59 -54.82 -10.70 10.48
CA PRO A 59 -56.06 -9.91 10.43
C PRO A 59 -55.94 -8.53 9.75
N SER A 60 -54.73 -8.10 9.39
CA SER A 60 -54.45 -6.85 8.69
C SER A 60 -53.74 -7.02 7.33
N LYS A 61 -53.43 -8.27 6.93
CA LYS A 61 -52.64 -8.54 5.72
C LYS A 61 -53.02 -9.85 5.05
N ILE A 62 -53.32 -9.76 3.75
CA ILE A 62 -53.50 -10.90 2.85
C ILE A 62 -52.57 -10.71 1.65
N ILE A 63 -51.96 -11.80 1.16
CA ILE A 63 -51.14 -11.80 -0.05
C ILE A 63 -51.90 -12.62 -1.10
N CYS A 64 -51.98 -12.15 -2.33
CA CYS A 64 -52.67 -12.88 -3.40
C CYS A 64 -51.98 -12.70 -4.75
N ARG A 65 -52.29 -13.53 -5.73
CA ARG A 65 -51.87 -13.33 -7.13
C ARG A 65 -53.06 -12.90 -7.98
N THR A 66 -52.90 -11.80 -8.70
CA THR A 66 -53.92 -11.29 -9.63
C THR A 66 -54.00 -12.18 -10.88
N THR A 67 -55.18 -12.27 -11.47
CA THR A 67 -55.44 -13.02 -12.71
C THR A 67 -55.78 -12.06 -13.86
N ASN A 68 -56.59 -12.46 -14.84
CA ASN A 68 -56.89 -11.70 -16.07
C ASN A 68 -57.85 -10.50 -15.83
N CYS A 69 -57.47 -9.60 -14.92
CA CYS A 69 -58.21 -8.40 -14.56
C CYS A 69 -57.88 -7.25 -15.54
N LYS A 70 -58.88 -6.46 -15.95
CA LYS A 70 -58.70 -5.32 -16.85
C LYS A 70 -59.26 -4.03 -16.26
N GLY A 71 -58.45 -2.97 -16.27
CA GLY A 71 -58.87 -1.64 -15.81
C GLY A 71 -58.90 -1.49 -14.27
N PRO A 72 -59.37 -0.34 -13.76
CA PRO A 72 -59.46 -0.08 -12.33
C PRO A 72 -60.69 -0.75 -11.72
N GLY A 73 -60.51 -1.49 -10.62
CA GLY A 73 -61.59 -2.17 -9.92
C GLY A 73 -61.34 -2.33 -8.43
N ASP A 74 -62.41 -2.56 -7.67
CA ASP A 74 -62.36 -2.64 -6.22
C ASP A 74 -61.75 -3.96 -5.73
N VAL A 75 -61.19 -3.93 -4.51
CA VAL A 75 -60.60 -5.09 -3.83
C VAL A 75 -61.43 -5.40 -2.59
N ILE A 76 -62.32 -6.39 -2.71
CA ILE A 76 -63.32 -6.73 -1.69
C ILE A 76 -62.89 -8.02 -1.00
N VAL A 77 -62.69 -7.97 0.31
CA VAL A 77 -62.46 -9.14 1.18
C VAL A 77 -63.75 -9.41 1.94
N SER A 78 -64.26 -10.64 1.89
CA SER A 78 -65.46 -11.07 2.61
C SER A 78 -65.10 -12.19 3.59
N THR A 79 -65.56 -12.09 4.83
CA THR A 79 -65.31 -13.07 5.90
C THR A 79 -66.61 -13.67 6.42
N LYS A 80 -66.54 -14.88 6.98
CA LYS A 80 -67.69 -15.56 7.59
C LYS A 80 -68.14 -14.86 8.88
N SER A 81 -67.22 -14.19 9.58
CA SER A 81 -67.48 -13.49 10.85
C SER A 81 -67.84 -12.01 10.73
N GLY A 82 -67.35 -11.31 9.70
CA GLY A 82 -67.56 -9.87 9.48
C GLY A 82 -68.40 -9.53 8.24
N GLY A 83 -68.73 -10.49 7.38
CA GLY A 83 -69.50 -10.25 6.16
C GLY A 83 -68.68 -9.65 5.01
N ILE A 84 -69.34 -8.92 4.12
CA ILE A 84 -68.72 -8.32 2.92
C ILE A 84 -67.97 -7.05 3.33
N GLY A 85 -66.69 -6.99 3.02
CA GLY A 85 -65.84 -5.84 3.31
C GLY A 85 -65.96 -4.69 2.31
N THR A 86 -65.36 -3.56 2.68
CA THR A 86 -65.28 -2.35 1.86
C THR A 86 -63.84 -2.05 1.45
N SER A 87 -63.65 -1.40 0.31
CA SER A 87 -62.34 -0.96 -0.17
C SER A 87 -62.29 0.55 -0.30
N THR A 88 -61.27 1.20 0.25
CA THR A 88 -60.99 2.63 0.02
C THR A 88 -60.00 2.84 -1.13
N VAL A 89 -59.53 1.77 -1.75
CA VAL A 89 -58.49 1.75 -2.77
C VAL A 89 -58.84 0.77 -3.90
N LYS A 90 -58.55 1.16 -5.14
CA LYS A 90 -58.76 0.32 -6.34
C LYS A 90 -57.43 -0.23 -6.83
N PHE A 91 -57.46 -1.48 -7.30
CA PHE A 91 -56.35 -2.06 -8.07
C PHE A 91 -56.58 -1.78 -9.56
N ARG A 92 -55.52 -1.63 -10.36
CA ARG A 92 -55.63 -1.51 -11.82
C ARG A 92 -54.96 -2.69 -12.53
N GLY A 93 -55.78 -3.53 -13.16
CA GLY A 93 -55.30 -4.62 -14.00
C GLY A 93 -54.79 -4.10 -15.34
N LEU A 94 -53.51 -4.35 -15.65
CA LEU A 94 -52.87 -3.95 -16.90
C LEU A 94 -52.92 -5.11 -17.90
N GLN A 95 -53.53 -4.91 -19.06
CA GLN A 95 -53.50 -5.90 -20.14
C GLN A 95 -52.17 -5.80 -20.89
N ILE A 96 -51.23 -6.71 -20.62
CA ILE A 96 -50.08 -6.94 -21.49
C ILE A 96 -50.53 -7.84 -22.64
N LEU A 97 -50.19 -7.46 -23.88
CA LEU A 97 -50.22 -8.36 -25.03
C LEU A 97 -48.86 -9.09 -25.07
N PRO A 98 -48.78 -10.41 -24.82
CA PRO A 98 -47.49 -11.10 -24.81
C PRO A 98 -46.90 -11.14 -26.23
N ASN A 99 -45.62 -10.81 -26.35
CA ASN A 99 -44.88 -11.06 -27.59
C ASN A 99 -44.52 -12.57 -27.66
N PRO A 100 -44.36 -13.19 -28.85
CA PRO A 100 -44.22 -14.66 -28.99
C PRO A 100 -43.02 -15.33 -28.29
N LEU A 101 -42.14 -14.56 -27.65
CA LEU A 101 -40.87 -14.99 -27.07
C LEU A 101 -40.73 -14.63 -25.57
N GLN A 102 -41.84 -14.27 -24.89
CA GLN A 102 -41.81 -13.86 -23.49
C GLN A 102 -42.64 -14.81 -22.59
N ASP A 103 -41.98 -15.42 -21.61
CA ASP A 103 -42.60 -16.37 -20.69
C ASP A 103 -43.67 -15.69 -19.78
N SER A 104 -44.85 -16.32 -19.70
CA SER A 104 -45.94 -15.90 -18.79
C SER A 104 -46.08 -16.88 -17.62
N ALA A 105 -46.15 -16.34 -16.41
CA ALA A 105 -46.33 -17.13 -15.17
C ALA A 105 -47.79 -17.53 -14.87
N ILE A 106 -48.74 -17.17 -15.74
CA ILE A 106 -50.16 -17.58 -15.66
C ILE A 106 -50.64 -17.99 -17.05
N TRP A 107 -51.40 -19.10 -17.11
CA TRP A 107 -52.19 -19.47 -18.28
C TRP A 107 -53.27 -18.43 -18.55
N VAL A 108 -53.18 -17.74 -19.68
CA VAL A 108 -54.25 -16.85 -20.15
C VAL A 108 -55.42 -17.73 -20.60
N ASP A 109 -56.60 -17.49 -20.05
CA ASP A 109 -57.82 -18.13 -20.53
C ASP A 109 -58.19 -17.55 -21.91
N GLU A 110 -57.75 -18.25 -22.96
CA GLU A 110 -57.93 -17.84 -24.35
C GLU A 110 -59.40 -17.78 -24.78
N SER A 111 -60.33 -18.41 -24.05
CA SER A 111 -61.77 -18.44 -24.38
C SER A 111 -62.34 -17.03 -24.61
N SER A 112 -61.96 -16.07 -23.76
CA SER A 112 -62.38 -14.66 -23.86
C SER A 112 -61.77 -13.86 -25.03
N LEU A 113 -60.76 -14.42 -25.71
CA LEU A 113 -60.22 -13.89 -26.98
C LEU A 113 -60.87 -14.53 -28.21
N PHE A 114 -61.51 -15.70 -28.06
CA PHE A 114 -62.20 -16.38 -29.16
C PHE A 114 -63.55 -15.75 -29.52
N ASP A 115 -64.34 -15.29 -28.53
CA ASP A 115 -65.71 -14.75 -28.74
C ASP A 115 -65.79 -13.44 -29.55
N ARG A 116 -64.67 -12.74 -29.78
CA ARG A 116 -64.64 -11.47 -30.57
C ARG A 116 -63.78 -11.50 -31.82
N ARG A 117 -63.27 -12.67 -32.23
CA ARG A 117 -62.45 -12.82 -33.46
C ARG A 117 -62.89 -13.95 -34.38
N LEU A 118 -64.14 -14.44 -34.26
CA LEU A 118 -64.74 -15.36 -35.24
C LEU A 118 -65.01 -14.76 -36.63
N ASN A 119 -64.34 -13.67 -37.02
CA ASN A 119 -64.40 -13.06 -38.37
C ASN A 119 -63.01 -12.70 -38.96
N SER A 120 -61.94 -13.47 -38.65
CA SER A 120 -60.71 -13.47 -39.46
C SER A 120 -59.76 -14.65 -39.20
N ILE A 121 -59.61 -15.51 -40.21
CA ILE A 121 -58.38 -16.24 -40.60
C ILE A 121 -57.82 -17.36 -39.67
N SER A 122 -58.25 -18.59 -39.99
CA SER A 122 -57.52 -19.88 -40.11
C SER A 122 -56.44 -20.33 -39.10
N ARG A 123 -56.66 -21.53 -38.51
CA ARG A 123 -55.60 -22.54 -38.25
C ARG A 123 -55.94 -23.83 -39.04
N PRO A 124 -54.98 -24.47 -39.73
CA PRO A 124 -55.27 -25.66 -40.56
C PRO A 124 -55.01 -26.98 -39.81
N SER A 125 -56.07 -27.70 -39.38
CA SER A 125 -56.02 -29.16 -39.10
C SER A 125 -57.36 -29.80 -38.70
N SER A 126 -58.43 -29.66 -39.50
CA SER A 126 -59.51 -30.67 -39.58
C SER A 126 -60.36 -30.50 -40.85
N PRO A 127 -60.76 -31.56 -41.58
CA PRO A 127 -61.18 -31.43 -42.99
C PRO A 127 -62.71 -31.37 -43.21
N LEU A 128 -63.51 -31.07 -42.18
CA LEU A 128 -64.99 -30.94 -42.28
C LEU A 128 -65.54 -29.63 -41.71
N GLN A 129 -64.69 -28.60 -41.61
CA GLN A 129 -65.13 -27.20 -41.47
C GLN A 129 -64.58 -26.36 -42.64
N SER A 130 -64.99 -26.73 -43.86
CA SER A 130 -64.90 -25.86 -45.04
C SER A 130 -65.91 -24.71 -44.92
N GLY A 131 -65.65 -23.81 -43.97
CA GLY A 131 -66.51 -22.69 -43.62
C GLY A 131 -65.79 -21.36 -43.78
N ARG A 132 -65.34 -21.02 -45.00
CA ARG A 132 -65.10 -19.61 -45.41
C ARG A 132 -64.86 -19.34 -46.91
N GLU A 133 -65.39 -20.16 -47.79
CA GLU A 133 -65.62 -19.75 -49.18
C GLU A 133 -67.13 -19.81 -49.44
N ASP A 134 -67.68 -18.74 -50.00
CA ASP A 134 -69.01 -18.76 -50.62
C ASP A 134 -69.00 -19.87 -51.70
N PRO A 135 -70.05 -20.70 -51.83
CA PRO A 135 -70.11 -21.77 -52.83
C PRO A 135 -69.97 -21.27 -54.29
N LEU A 136 -70.23 -20.00 -54.57
CA LEU A 136 -69.98 -19.39 -55.88
C LEU A 136 -68.53 -18.88 -56.06
N GLY A 137 -67.70 -18.90 -55.01
CA GLY A 137 -66.32 -18.42 -55.06
C GLY A 137 -66.20 -16.89 -55.22
N LEU A 138 -67.25 -16.14 -54.84
CA LEU A 138 -67.33 -14.68 -54.93
C LEU A 138 -67.26 -14.05 -53.52
N PRO A 139 -66.78 -12.80 -53.39
CA PRO A 139 -66.82 -12.11 -52.10
C PRO A 139 -68.28 -11.77 -51.71
N MET A 140 -68.71 -12.16 -50.51
CA MET A 140 -70.03 -11.79 -49.97
C MET A 140 -70.07 -10.31 -49.55
N GLU A 141 -71.14 -9.60 -49.88
CA GLU A 141 -71.43 -8.26 -49.37
C GLU A 141 -72.50 -8.31 -48.26
N HIS A 142 -72.22 -7.70 -47.11
CA HIS A 142 -73.04 -7.81 -45.90
C HIS A 142 -74.12 -6.72 -45.75
N ALA A 143 -74.90 -6.45 -46.80
CA ALA A 143 -75.95 -5.43 -46.78
C ALA A 143 -77.22 -5.88 -47.55
N PRO A 144 -78.24 -6.45 -46.89
CA PRO A 144 -79.51 -6.73 -47.53
C PRO A 144 -80.25 -5.43 -47.88
N GLN A 145 -80.85 -5.37 -49.07
CA GLN A 145 -81.71 -4.25 -49.49
C GLN A 145 -83.22 -4.47 -49.23
N LEU A 146 -83.60 -5.67 -48.76
CA LEU A 146 -84.98 -6.04 -48.44
C LEU A 146 -85.14 -6.18 -46.92
N SER A 147 -86.32 -5.84 -46.41
CA SER A 147 -86.63 -6.01 -44.98
C SER A 147 -87.01 -7.46 -44.65
N ASP A 148 -86.74 -7.90 -43.41
CA ASP A 148 -87.04 -9.28 -42.98
C ASP A 148 -88.54 -9.62 -43.13
N GLU A 149 -89.45 -8.65 -42.91
CA GLU A 149 -90.88 -8.80 -43.15
C GLU A 149 -91.23 -9.15 -44.61
N GLU A 150 -90.54 -8.57 -45.59
CA GLU A 150 -90.81 -8.79 -47.02
C GLU A 150 -90.29 -10.16 -47.49
N ALA A 151 -89.12 -10.57 -46.98
CA ALA A 151 -88.55 -11.89 -47.24
C ALA A 151 -89.45 -13.02 -46.69
N HIS A 152 -90.04 -12.84 -45.50
CA HIS A 152 -90.95 -13.81 -44.89
C HIS A 152 -92.29 -13.95 -45.63
N GLN A 153 -92.76 -12.93 -46.35
CA GLN A 153 -93.96 -13.05 -47.20
C GLN A 153 -93.68 -13.84 -48.48
N MET A 154 -92.49 -13.69 -49.09
CA MET A 154 -92.15 -14.42 -50.33
C MET A 154 -91.70 -15.86 -50.08
N PHE A 155 -90.97 -16.14 -48.98
CA PHE A 155 -90.39 -17.46 -48.70
C PHE A 155 -90.69 -17.95 -47.27
N PRO A 156 -91.97 -18.16 -46.88
CA PRO A 156 -92.40 -18.37 -45.48
C PRO A 156 -91.88 -19.64 -44.76
N LYS A 157 -91.05 -20.47 -45.42
CA LYS A 157 -90.38 -21.65 -44.82
C LYS A 157 -88.94 -21.87 -45.33
N GLY A 158 -88.41 -20.95 -46.14
CA GLY A 158 -87.07 -21.05 -46.73
C GLY A 158 -85.99 -20.56 -45.78
N SER A 159 -84.75 -21.00 -46.01
CA SER A 159 -83.57 -20.50 -45.30
C SER A 159 -82.41 -20.28 -46.27
N SER A 160 -81.63 -19.23 -46.04
CA SER A 160 -80.36 -18.95 -46.74
C SER A 160 -79.18 -19.77 -46.19
N ASN A 161 -79.34 -20.49 -45.08
CA ASN A 161 -78.27 -21.28 -44.49
C ASN A 161 -78.08 -22.62 -45.23
N LEU A 162 -76.92 -22.78 -45.87
CA LEU A 162 -76.50 -23.98 -46.63
C LEU A 162 -76.56 -25.29 -45.84
N ALA A 163 -76.47 -25.23 -44.49
CA ALA A 163 -76.56 -26.41 -43.63
C ALA A 163 -78.00 -26.77 -43.21
N HIS A 164 -78.99 -25.95 -43.57
CA HIS A 164 -80.39 -26.15 -43.18
C HIS A 164 -81.15 -27.02 -44.19
N ARG A 165 -82.05 -27.90 -43.71
CA ARG A 165 -82.80 -28.83 -44.58
C ARG A 165 -83.76 -28.15 -45.56
N ASN A 166 -84.16 -26.91 -45.27
CA ASN A 166 -85.05 -26.10 -46.10
C ASN A 166 -84.29 -24.97 -46.81
N PHE A 167 -83.10 -25.26 -47.33
CA PHE A 167 -82.30 -24.25 -48.04
C PHE A 167 -82.97 -23.83 -49.35
N GLU A 168 -83.14 -22.52 -49.55
CA GLU A 168 -83.71 -21.94 -50.78
C GLU A 168 -82.64 -21.13 -51.54
N PRO A 169 -82.17 -21.60 -52.72
CA PRO A 169 -81.09 -20.95 -53.46
C PRO A 169 -81.40 -19.51 -53.89
N ALA A 170 -82.66 -19.20 -54.18
CA ALA A 170 -83.09 -17.86 -54.55
C ALA A 170 -82.97 -16.88 -53.36
N LEU A 171 -83.34 -17.33 -52.15
CA LEU A 171 -83.24 -16.53 -50.93
C LEU A 171 -81.76 -16.26 -50.58
N PHE A 172 -80.89 -17.27 -50.71
CA PHE A 172 -79.44 -17.11 -50.52
C PHE A 172 -78.83 -16.06 -51.48
N LEU A 173 -79.20 -16.09 -52.76
CA LEU A 173 -78.73 -15.10 -53.74
C LEU A 173 -79.23 -13.68 -53.43
N ILE A 174 -80.46 -13.52 -52.96
CA ILE A 174 -81.02 -12.21 -52.57
C ILE A 174 -80.30 -11.67 -51.32
N GLU A 175 -80.09 -12.51 -50.31
CA GLU A 175 -79.54 -12.09 -49.01
C GLU A 175 -78.01 -11.82 -49.07
N SER A 176 -77.26 -12.62 -49.86
CA SER A 176 -75.78 -12.56 -49.89
C SER A 176 -75.19 -11.97 -51.18
N HIS A 177 -75.95 -11.88 -52.28
CA HIS A 177 -75.45 -11.50 -53.60
C HIS A 177 -76.38 -10.55 -54.40
N SER A 178 -77.28 -9.81 -53.74
CA SER A 178 -78.27 -8.93 -54.40
C SER A 178 -77.68 -7.91 -55.39
N ASN A 179 -76.51 -7.34 -55.12
CA ASN A 179 -75.82 -6.39 -56.01
C ASN A 179 -74.82 -7.04 -56.98
N THR A 180 -74.67 -8.36 -56.96
CA THR A 180 -73.63 -9.06 -57.75
C THR A 180 -73.98 -9.03 -59.23
N SER A 181 -73.02 -8.65 -60.09
CA SER A 181 -73.27 -8.54 -61.53
C SER A 181 -73.61 -9.90 -62.15
N PHE A 182 -74.46 -9.91 -63.18
CA PHE A 182 -74.80 -11.13 -63.93
C PHE A 182 -73.55 -11.84 -64.53
N VAL A 183 -72.51 -11.06 -64.86
CA VAL A 183 -71.25 -11.60 -65.38
C VAL A 183 -70.50 -12.36 -64.28
N ASP A 184 -70.55 -11.89 -63.03
CA ASP A 184 -69.85 -12.52 -61.91
C ASP A 184 -70.62 -13.73 -61.36
N LEU A 185 -71.96 -13.65 -61.26
CA LEU A 185 -72.80 -14.82 -60.98
C LEU A 185 -72.57 -15.96 -61.98
N ARG A 186 -72.34 -15.64 -63.26
CA ARG A 186 -71.99 -16.62 -64.29
C ARG A 186 -70.61 -17.26 -64.06
N LYS A 187 -69.61 -16.50 -63.59
CA LYS A 187 -68.30 -17.06 -63.18
C LYS A 187 -68.46 -18.00 -61.99
N GLY A 188 -69.30 -17.63 -61.01
CA GLY A 188 -69.54 -18.48 -59.85
C GLY A 188 -70.21 -19.81 -60.18
N LEU A 189 -71.09 -19.84 -61.19
CA LEU A 189 -71.65 -21.09 -61.72
C LEU A 189 -70.59 -21.98 -62.41
N GLU A 190 -69.55 -21.40 -63.04
CA GLU A 190 -68.41 -22.17 -63.57
C GLU A 190 -67.49 -22.69 -62.46
N HIS A 191 -67.29 -21.92 -61.39
CA HIS A 191 -66.55 -22.34 -60.19
C HIS A 191 -67.20 -23.55 -59.51
N LEU A 192 -68.51 -23.48 -59.26
CA LEU A 192 -69.28 -24.55 -58.62
C LEU A 192 -69.28 -25.85 -59.47
N LYS A 193 -69.35 -25.73 -60.81
CA LYS A 193 -69.16 -26.87 -61.72
C LYS A 193 -67.75 -27.48 -61.66
N ARG A 194 -66.70 -26.68 -61.48
CA ARG A 194 -65.34 -27.19 -61.29
C ARG A 194 -65.21 -27.95 -59.97
N GLN A 195 -65.67 -27.39 -58.85
CA GLN A 195 -65.64 -28.09 -57.56
C GLN A 195 -66.39 -29.44 -57.61
N SER A 196 -67.60 -29.47 -58.19
CA SER A 196 -68.39 -30.72 -58.30
C SER A 196 -67.72 -31.79 -59.17
N SER A 197 -66.83 -31.40 -60.09
CA SER A 197 -66.04 -32.33 -60.91
C SER A 197 -64.80 -32.88 -60.19
N GLY A 198 -64.17 -32.11 -59.29
CA GLY A 198 -62.98 -32.52 -58.55
C GLY A 198 -63.22 -33.66 -57.55
N LEU A 199 -64.44 -33.74 -56.99
CA LEU A 199 -64.91 -34.84 -56.12
C LEU A 199 -64.86 -36.24 -56.77
N LYS A 200 -64.66 -36.34 -58.09
CA LYS A 200 -64.51 -37.61 -58.81
C LYS A 200 -63.06 -38.03 -59.06
N THR A 201 -62.09 -37.17 -58.80
CA THR A 201 -60.66 -37.40 -59.13
C THR A 201 -59.74 -37.53 -57.92
N GLU A 202 -60.18 -37.21 -56.69
CA GLU A 202 -59.44 -37.54 -55.48
C GLU A 202 -59.71 -38.98 -55.01
N GLY A 203 -58.64 -39.77 -54.80
CA GLY A 203 -58.74 -41.18 -54.47
C GLY A 203 -59.38 -41.48 -53.09
N PRO A 204 -59.95 -42.68 -52.90
CA PRO A 204 -60.83 -42.99 -51.77
C PRO A 204 -60.20 -42.81 -50.38
N GLN A 205 -58.88 -42.93 -50.25
CA GLN A 205 -58.21 -42.80 -48.94
C GLN A 205 -58.26 -41.38 -48.35
N THR A 206 -58.29 -40.32 -49.17
CA THR A 206 -58.37 -38.94 -48.67
C THR A 206 -59.78 -38.64 -48.18
N PHE A 207 -60.80 -39.13 -48.89
CA PHE A 207 -62.21 -39.05 -48.52
C PHE A 207 -62.54 -39.82 -47.23
N ILE A 208 -61.95 -41.01 -47.04
CA ILE A 208 -62.11 -41.81 -45.81
C ILE A 208 -61.47 -41.11 -44.60
N LYS A 209 -60.29 -40.49 -44.75
CA LYS A 209 -59.63 -39.76 -43.66
C LYS A 209 -60.42 -38.57 -43.16
N SER A 210 -61.10 -37.83 -44.05
CA SER A 210 -61.92 -36.68 -43.67
C SER A 210 -63.26 -37.06 -43.05
N ASN A 211 -63.84 -38.21 -43.45
CA ASN A 211 -65.15 -38.68 -43.00
C ASN A 211 -65.09 -39.87 -42.02
N LEU A 212 -63.94 -40.13 -41.39
CA LEU A 212 -63.70 -41.36 -40.61
C LEU A 212 -64.72 -41.57 -39.48
N GLY A 213 -65.15 -40.50 -38.79
CA GLY A 213 -66.19 -40.58 -37.77
C GLY A 213 -67.57 -40.97 -38.32
N THR A 214 -67.91 -40.50 -39.53
CA THR A 214 -69.13 -40.90 -40.24
C THR A 214 -69.05 -42.35 -40.70
N PHE A 215 -67.88 -42.81 -41.17
CA PHE A 215 -67.65 -44.21 -41.53
C PHE A 215 -67.73 -45.14 -40.32
N MET A 216 -67.12 -44.77 -39.18
CA MET A 216 -67.26 -45.51 -37.92
C MET A 216 -68.73 -45.61 -37.50
N ASN A 217 -69.47 -44.49 -37.51
CA ASN A 217 -70.88 -44.49 -37.15
C ASN A 217 -71.74 -45.30 -38.15
N CYS A 218 -71.46 -45.24 -39.45
CA CYS A 218 -72.08 -46.12 -40.45
C CYS A 218 -71.72 -47.59 -40.23
N GLN A 219 -70.51 -47.90 -39.76
CA GLN A 219 -70.08 -49.25 -39.43
C GLN A 219 -70.73 -49.77 -38.14
N ASP A 220 -70.92 -48.93 -37.12
CA ASP A 220 -71.68 -49.27 -35.91
C ASP A 220 -73.17 -49.47 -36.24
N ILE A 221 -73.75 -48.64 -37.10
CA ILE A 221 -75.12 -48.82 -37.62
C ILE A 221 -75.22 -50.09 -38.46
N LEU A 222 -74.25 -50.39 -39.33
CA LEU A 222 -74.22 -51.63 -40.10
C LEU A 222 -74.00 -52.87 -39.22
N ALA A 223 -73.19 -52.78 -38.17
CA ALA A 223 -73.02 -53.85 -37.18
C ALA A 223 -74.29 -54.07 -36.36
N THR A 224 -75.04 -52.99 -36.06
CA THR A 224 -76.36 -53.06 -35.42
C THR A 224 -77.38 -53.72 -36.36
N ILE A 225 -77.45 -53.29 -37.63
CA ILE A 225 -78.32 -53.88 -38.66
C ILE A 225 -77.95 -55.35 -38.93
N HIS A 226 -76.66 -55.69 -38.96
CA HIS A 226 -76.18 -57.07 -39.09
C HIS A 226 -76.55 -57.90 -37.85
N GLY A 227 -76.42 -57.34 -36.64
CA GLY A 227 -76.88 -57.96 -35.40
C GLY A 227 -78.40 -58.22 -35.41
N ASP A 228 -79.20 -57.28 -35.93
CA ASP A 228 -80.64 -57.42 -36.03
C ASP A 228 -81.09 -58.34 -37.18
N LEU A 229 -80.33 -58.43 -38.27
CA LEU A 229 -80.51 -59.45 -39.32
C LEU A 229 -80.19 -60.86 -38.81
N CYS A 230 -79.06 -61.05 -38.10
CA CYS A 230 -78.75 -62.33 -37.45
C CYS A 230 -79.76 -62.72 -36.37
N ARG A 231 -80.40 -61.75 -35.71
CA ARG A 231 -81.53 -61.99 -34.79
C ARG A 231 -82.82 -62.39 -35.51
N HIS A 232 -82.98 -62.06 -36.79
CA HIS A 232 -84.16 -62.36 -37.59
C HIS A 232 -84.14 -63.70 -38.32
N GLU A 233 -82.99 -64.38 -38.43
CA GLU A 233 -82.92 -65.74 -39.00
C GLU A 233 -83.16 -66.87 -37.98
N ASN A 234 -83.22 -66.58 -36.67
CA ASN A 234 -83.32 -67.60 -35.61
C ASN A 234 -84.48 -67.38 -34.62
N ILE A 235 -85.66 -66.97 -35.12
CA ILE A 235 -86.92 -67.08 -34.36
C ILE A 235 -87.43 -68.52 -34.50
N GLY A 236 -86.77 -69.44 -33.79
CA GLY A 236 -86.86 -70.87 -34.07
C GLY A 236 -86.68 -71.84 -32.90
N ASP A 237 -86.38 -71.39 -31.67
CA ASP A 237 -86.90 -72.09 -30.47
C ASP A 237 -86.75 -71.28 -29.17
N ARG A 238 -87.59 -71.60 -28.18
CA ARG A 238 -87.55 -71.03 -26.82
C ARG A 238 -86.93 -72.04 -25.82
N VAL A 239 -86.67 -71.54 -24.60
CA VAL A 239 -86.91 -72.19 -23.28
C VAL A 239 -85.66 -72.51 -22.42
N LYS A 240 -85.42 -71.64 -21.41
CA LYS A 240 -84.81 -71.90 -20.07
C LYS A 240 -83.31 -72.34 -20.06
N ALA A 241 -82.52 -72.15 -18.99
CA ALA A 241 -82.81 -71.77 -17.61
C ALA A 241 -81.67 -70.94 -16.95
N THR A 242 -82.02 -70.17 -15.91
CA THR A 242 -81.17 -69.78 -14.75
C THR A 242 -80.87 -71.01 -13.85
N PRO A 243 -79.97 -71.01 -12.82
CA PRO A 243 -79.36 -69.92 -12.02
C PRO A 243 -77.81 -70.01 -12.01
N GLY A 244 -76.97 -69.40 -11.16
CA GLY A 244 -76.99 -68.65 -9.89
C GLY A 244 -75.55 -68.11 -9.66
N GLU A 245 -75.29 -67.17 -8.74
CA GLU A 245 -74.71 -67.43 -7.40
C GLU A 245 -73.34 -68.15 -7.41
N GLU A 246 -72.29 -67.77 -6.68
CA GLU A 246 -72.01 -66.64 -5.75
C GLU A 246 -70.49 -66.62 -5.44
N SER A 247 -70.00 -65.61 -4.70
CA SER A 247 -68.72 -65.59 -3.93
C SER A 247 -67.37 -65.86 -4.64
N ASN A 248 -66.35 -65.00 -4.58
CA ASN A 248 -65.49 -64.59 -3.45
C ASN A 248 -64.45 -65.64 -2.95
N GLU A 249 -63.19 -65.17 -2.95
CA GLU A 249 -62.07 -65.48 -2.04
C GLU A 249 -61.17 -66.72 -2.24
N VAL A 250 -59.88 -66.42 -2.53
CA VAL A 250 -58.64 -66.87 -1.83
C VAL A 250 -58.46 -68.39 -1.65
N ASP A 251 -57.49 -69.09 -2.26
CA ASP A 251 -56.03 -68.94 -2.07
C ASP A 251 -55.25 -69.90 -3.01
N GLY A 252 -53.93 -69.69 -3.13
CA GLY A 252 -52.89 -70.73 -3.26
C GLY A 252 -52.86 -71.69 -4.47
N GLY A 253 -51.68 -71.88 -5.06
CA GLY A 253 -51.41 -73.04 -5.93
C GLY A 253 -50.31 -72.79 -6.97
N ASP A 254 -49.19 -73.51 -6.82
CA ASP A 254 -48.05 -73.53 -7.76
C ASP A 254 -48.14 -74.75 -8.71
N GLU A 255 -47.22 -74.80 -9.69
CA GLU A 255 -46.84 -75.93 -10.56
C GLU A 255 -47.74 -76.34 -11.77
N GLY A 256 -47.19 -76.13 -12.98
CA GLY A 256 -46.75 -77.30 -13.78
C GLY A 256 -47.54 -77.75 -15.04
N LYS A 257 -46.88 -77.55 -16.20
CA LYS A 257 -46.81 -78.43 -17.41
C LYS A 257 -47.96 -78.57 -18.44
N GLU A 258 -47.57 -78.30 -19.69
CA GLU A 258 -47.74 -79.09 -20.95
C GLU A 258 -48.74 -80.27 -20.98
N ALA A 259 -49.62 -80.33 -22.00
CA ALA A 259 -49.39 -81.14 -23.23
C ALA A 259 -50.57 -81.18 -24.22
N ASP A 260 -50.21 -81.23 -25.51
CA ASP A 260 -50.82 -81.85 -26.70
C ASP A 260 -52.28 -81.69 -27.19
N GLU A 261 -52.28 -81.48 -28.51
CA GLU A 261 -53.31 -81.57 -29.55
C GLU A 261 -54.08 -82.91 -29.61
N MET A 262 -55.28 -82.90 -30.21
CA MET A 262 -55.59 -83.86 -31.29
C MET A 262 -56.77 -83.46 -32.21
N GLU A 263 -56.50 -83.56 -33.51
CA GLU A 263 -57.41 -83.55 -34.67
C GLU A 263 -58.25 -84.87 -34.79
N LEU A 264 -59.17 -85.20 -35.73
CA LEU A 264 -59.81 -84.59 -36.94
C LEU A 264 -61.02 -85.48 -37.40
N LYS A 265 -61.68 -85.10 -38.52
CA LYS A 265 -62.69 -85.85 -39.35
C LYS A 265 -64.13 -85.87 -38.78
N GLY A 266 -65.23 -85.86 -39.56
CA GLY A 266 -65.51 -85.88 -41.01
C GLY A 266 -66.91 -86.51 -41.24
N GLU A 267 -67.70 -86.35 -42.32
CA GLU A 267 -67.64 -85.60 -43.60
C GLU A 267 -69.10 -85.31 -44.07
N GLY A 268 -69.36 -84.49 -45.12
CA GLY A 268 -70.75 -84.25 -45.59
C GLY A 268 -70.93 -83.24 -46.74
N ASP A 269 -70.95 -83.74 -47.98
CA ASP A 269 -70.97 -83.00 -49.26
C ASP A 269 -72.08 -81.95 -49.46
N GLY A 270 -71.74 -80.84 -50.14
CA GLY A 270 -72.64 -79.71 -50.45
C GLY A 270 -71.94 -78.34 -50.59
N SER A 271 -70.60 -78.31 -50.54
CA SER A 271 -69.86 -77.10 -50.10
C SER A 271 -68.94 -76.44 -51.13
N GLN A 272 -68.84 -76.88 -52.39
CA GLN A 272 -67.80 -76.32 -53.31
C GLN A 272 -67.92 -74.81 -53.55
N ASP A 273 -69.14 -74.28 -53.78
CA ASP A 273 -69.33 -72.83 -54.07
C ASP A 273 -69.27 -71.96 -52.79
N LYS A 274 -69.71 -72.53 -51.65
CA LYS A 274 -69.55 -71.90 -50.33
C LYS A 274 -68.11 -71.89 -49.85
N MET A 275 -67.35 -72.98 -50.09
CA MET A 275 -65.94 -73.10 -49.73
C MET A 275 -65.09 -72.17 -50.59
N ALA A 276 -65.32 -72.07 -51.91
CA ALA A 276 -64.63 -71.10 -52.76
C ALA A 276 -64.87 -69.64 -52.33
N THR A 277 -66.06 -69.33 -51.81
CA THR A 277 -66.40 -68.00 -51.29
C THR A 277 -65.79 -67.75 -49.91
N LEU A 278 -65.91 -68.71 -48.99
CA LEU A 278 -65.30 -68.67 -47.65
C LEU A 278 -63.77 -68.57 -47.74
N GLN A 279 -63.14 -69.32 -48.63
CA GLN A 279 -61.68 -69.34 -48.80
C GLN A 279 -61.16 -68.05 -49.47
N LYS A 280 -61.98 -67.38 -50.30
CA LYS A 280 -61.72 -66.00 -50.73
C LYS A 280 -61.85 -64.98 -49.60
N ILE A 281 -62.83 -65.16 -48.71
CA ILE A 281 -63.01 -64.32 -47.53
C ILE A 281 -61.86 -64.53 -46.53
N GLU A 282 -61.41 -65.77 -46.35
CA GLU A 282 -60.27 -66.17 -45.53
C GLU A 282 -58.95 -65.64 -46.08
N ASP A 283 -58.72 -65.73 -47.39
CA ASP A 283 -57.56 -65.14 -48.07
C ASP A 283 -57.57 -63.60 -48.01
N LEU A 284 -58.76 -62.97 -48.04
CA LEU A 284 -58.94 -61.53 -47.78
C LEU A 284 -58.78 -61.15 -46.30
N LEU A 285 -59.13 -62.04 -45.35
CA LEU A 285 -58.92 -61.87 -43.92
C LEU A 285 -57.45 -62.04 -43.54
N LEU A 286 -56.75 -63.01 -44.13
CA LEU A 286 -55.30 -63.19 -44.01
C LEU A 286 -54.56 -61.99 -44.60
N LYS A 287 -54.90 -61.54 -45.82
CA LYS A 287 -54.34 -60.30 -46.40
C LYS A 287 -54.73 -59.06 -45.59
N GLY A 288 -55.92 -59.04 -45.00
CA GLY A 288 -56.37 -58.00 -44.07
C GLY A 288 -55.53 -57.97 -42.80
N ASN A 289 -55.27 -59.14 -42.20
CA ASN A 289 -54.48 -59.31 -40.98
C ASN A 289 -52.98 -59.05 -41.20
N GLU A 290 -52.41 -59.51 -42.33
CA GLU A 290 -51.04 -59.16 -42.71
C GLU A 290 -50.87 -57.65 -42.94
N ASN A 291 -51.82 -57.02 -43.64
CA ASN A 291 -51.79 -55.57 -43.82
C ASN A 291 -52.01 -54.83 -42.49
N ALA A 292 -52.87 -55.34 -41.61
CA ALA A 292 -53.04 -54.84 -40.26
C ALA A 292 -51.73 -54.96 -39.46
N GLN A 293 -51.05 -56.11 -39.46
CA GLN A 293 -49.75 -56.28 -38.80
C GLN A 293 -48.68 -55.36 -39.38
N LYS A 294 -48.56 -55.23 -40.71
CA LYS A 294 -47.64 -54.29 -41.36
C LYS A 294 -47.92 -52.83 -40.95
N ILE A 295 -49.19 -52.45 -40.86
CA ILE A 295 -49.61 -51.12 -40.40
C ILE A 295 -49.33 -50.95 -38.89
N PHE A 296 -49.73 -51.91 -38.04
CA PHE A 296 -49.53 -51.89 -36.59
C PHE A 296 -48.05 -51.88 -36.22
N GLN A 297 -47.17 -52.60 -36.91
CA GLN A 297 -45.72 -52.56 -36.70
C GLN A 297 -45.16 -51.16 -37.03
N SER A 298 -45.67 -50.51 -38.08
CA SER A 298 -45.31 -49.11 -38.39
C SER A 298 -45.84 -48.11 -37.36
N VAL A 299 -46.98 -48.41 -36.71
CA VAL A 299 -47.57 -47.60 -35.64
C VAL A 299 -46.86 -47.83 -34.31
N LEU A 300 -46.49 -49.07 -33.95
CA LEU A 300 -45.67 -49.38 -32.78
C LEU A 300 -44.31 -48.72 -32.89
N HIS A 301 -43.58 -48.86 -34.00
CA HIS A 301 -42.30 -48.15 -34.17
C HIS A 301 -42.44 -46.63 -34.11
N ARG A 302 -43.58 -46.05 -34.52
CA ARG A 302 -43.87 -44.61 -34.34
C ARG A 302 -44.18 -44.27 -32.89
N LYS A 303 -44.92 -45.11 -32.16
CA LYS A 303 -45.17 -45.00 -30.71
C LYS A 303 -43.87 -45.10 -29.93
N ASP A 304 -43.09 -46.16 -30.12
CA ASP A 304 -41.82 -46.38 -29.42
C ASP A 304 -40.81 -45.26 -29.72
N ARG A 305 -40.79 -44.74 -30.95
CA ARG A 305 -39.99 -43.56 -31.30
C ARG A 305 -40.51 -42.29 -30.59
N ALA A 306 -41.83 -42.08 -30.52
CA ALA A 306 -42.44 -40.96 -29.80
C ALA A 306 -42.23 -41.06 -28.28
N ASP A 307 -42.34 -42.24 -27.70
CA ASP A 307 -42.16 -42.51 -26.27
C ASP A 307 -40.69 -42.47 -25.87
N SER A 308 -39.78 -42.97 -26.72
CA SER A 308 -38.33 -42.76 -26.58
C SER A 308 -37.96 -41.27 -26.68
N THR A 309 -38.57 -40.53 -27.62
CA THR A 309 -38.39 -39.07 -27.73
C THR A 309 -38.92 -38.35 -26.49
N ARG A 310 -40.10 -38.74 -25.97
CA ARG A 310 -40.66 -38.23 -24.70
C ARG A 310 -39.77 -38.56 -23.51
N ASN A 311 -39.23 -39.76 -23.43
CA ASN A 311 -38.35 -40.17 -22.35
C ASN A 311 -37.03 -39.38 -22.39
N ALA A 312 -36.42 -39.24 -23.56
CA ALA A 312 -35.25 -38.38 -23.77
C ALA A 312 -35.54 -36.91 -23.40
N LEU A 313 -36.70 -36.37 -23.80
CA LEU A 313 -37.13 -35.02 -23.43
C LEU A 313 -37.35 -34.87 -21.91
N ASN A 314 -37.94 -35.89 -21.25
CA ASN A 314 -38.14 -35.92 -19.81
C ASN A 314 -36.81 -36.00 -19.05
N VAL A 315 -35.83 -36.77 -19.54
CA VAL A 315 -34.47 -36.82 -19.00
C VAL A 315 -33.76 -35.47 -19.18
N LEU A 316 -33.85 -34.86 -20.36
CA LEU A 316 -33.30 -33.52 -20.63
C LEU A 316 -33.94 -32.43 -19.75
N ASN A 317 -35.25 -32.48 -19.52
CA ASN A 317 -35.95 -31.54 -18.64
C ASN A 317 -35.62 -31.78 -17.16
N ARG A 318 -35.58 -33.04 -16.70
CA ARG A 318 -35.29 -33.40 -15.30
C ARG A 318 -33.83 -33.14 -14.92
N PHE A 319 -32.90 -33.35 -15.84
CA PHE A 319 -31.47 -33.11 -15.64
C PHE A 319 -30.96 -31.87 -16.39
N LYS A 320 -31.85 -30.91 -16.69
CA LYS A 320 -31.54 -29.68 -17.44
C LYS A 320 -30.33 -28.95 -16.89
N PHE A 321 -30.21 -28.89 -15.55
CA PHE A 321 -29.05 -28.34 -14.84
C PHE A 321 -27.73 -28.94 -15.33
N LEU A 322 -27.54 -30.26 -15.26
CA LEU A 322 -26.29 -30.92 -15.63
C LEU A 322 -25.90 -30.67 -17.11
N PHE A 323 -26.86 -30.70 -18.03
CA PHE A 323 -26.59 -30.46 -19.45
C PHE A 323 -26.31 -28.99 -19.80
N HIS A 324 -26.81 -28.02 -19.01
CA HIS A 324 -26.53 -26.60 -19.19
C HIS A 324 -25.35 -26.11 -18.34
N LEU A 325 -24.84 -26.95 -17.43
CA LEU A 325 -23.79 -26.61 -16.48
C LEU A 325 -22.46 -26.21 -17.15
N PRO A 326 -21.92 -26.93 -18.17
CA PRO A 326 -20.67 -26.50 -18.83
C PRO A 326 -20.75 -25.08 -19.41
N ILE A 327 -21.85 -24.77 -20.11
CA ILE A 327 -22.09 -23.47 -20.75
C ILE A 327 -22.32 -22.37 -19.70
N THR A 328 -22.95 -22.70 -18.58
CA THR A 328 -23.17 -21.77 -17.47
C THR A 328 -21.86 -21.46 -16.74
N ILE A 329 -21.04 -22.47 -16.47
CA ILE A 329 -19.68 -22.33 -15.91
C ILE A 329 -18.83 -21.46 -16.84
N GLU A 330 -18.74 -21.78 -18.14
CA GLU A 330 -17.95 -21.00 -19.10
C GLU A 330 -18.40 -19.52 -19.17
N ARG A 331 -19.72 -19.27 -19.11
CA ARG A 331 -20.27 -17.90 -19.06
C ARG A 331 -19.90 -17.17 -17.76
N ASN A 332 -19.93 -17.85 -16.61
CA ASN A 332 -19.63 -17.24 -15.31
C ASN A 332 -18.12 -17.02 -15.12
N ILE A 333 -17.27 -17.92 -15.62
CA ILE A 333 -15.81 -17.72 -15.71
C ILE A 333 -15.50 -16.45 -16.50
N LYS A 334 -16.12 -16.26 -17.67
CA LYS A 334 -15.95 -15.06 -18.51
C LYS A 334 -16.45 -13.75 -17.87
N LYS A 335 -17.27 -13.84 -16.82
CA LYS A 335 -17.72 -12.68 -16.02
C LYS A 335 -16.86 -12.41 -14.78
N GLY A 336 -16.06 -13.39 -14.34
CA GLY A 336 -15.36 -13.34 -13.05
C GLY A 336 -16.23 -13.77 -11.85
N ASP A 337 -17.43 -14.32 -12.07
CA ASP A 337 -18.36 -14.76 -11.03
C ASP A 337 -17.96 -16.14 -10.46
N TYR A 338 -16.72 -16.27 -9.98
CA TYR A 338 -16.13 -17.55 -9.54
C TYR A 338 -16.89 -18.21 -8.38
N GLU A 339 -17.47 -17.41 -7.48
CA GLU A 339 -18.38 -17.84 -6.40
C GLU A 339 -19.53 -18.73 -6.92
N VAL A 340 -20.16 -18.31 -8.02
CA VAL A 340 -21.31 -19.04 -8.59
C VAL A 340 -20.84 -20.36 -9.20
N VAL A 341 -19.67 -20.35 -9.84
CA VAL A 341 -19.03 -21.55 -10.41
C VAL A 341 -18.72 -22.58 -9.33
N ILE A 342 -18.15 -22.15 -8.19
CA ILE A 342 -17.84 -23.03 -7.06
C ILE A 342 -19.12 -23.67 -6.50
N ASN A 343 -20.16 -22.87 -6.25
CA ASN A 343 -21.43 -23.37 -5.71
C ASN A 343 -22.15 -24.33 -6.67
N ASP A 344 -22.21 -24.01 -7.97
CA ASP A 344 -22.81 -24.88 -8.98
C ASP A 344 -21.98 -26.18 -9.17
N TYR A 345 -20.65 -26.11 -9.08
CA TYR A 345 -19.77 -27.28 -9.14
C TYR A 345 -19.88 -28.16 -7.87
N GLU A 346 -19.89 -27.58 -6.65
CA GLU A 346 -20.07 -28.36 -5.42
C GLU A 346 -21.43 -29.07 -5.44
N ARG A 347 -22.49 -28.39 -5.89
CA ARG A 347 -23.81 -28.99 -6.10
C ARG A 347 -23.78 -30.13 -7.12
N ALA A 348 -23.09 -29.96 -8.25
CA ALA A 348 -22.95 -31.02 -9.25
C ALA A 348 -22.16 -32.22 -8.72
N ARG A 349 -21.07 -31.98 -8.00
CA ARG A 349 -20.23 -32.99 -7.36
C ARG A 349 -21.01 -33.79 -6.30
N GLN A 350 -21.80 -33.12 -5.45
CA GLN A 350 -22.65 -33.78 -4.46
C GLN A 350 -23.73 -34.67 -5.12
N LEU A 351 -24.33 -34.23 -6.23
CA LEU A 351 -25.43 -34.94 -6.89
C LEU A 351 -24.98 -36.04 -7.87
N PHE A 352 -23.83 -35.89 -8.53
CA PHE A 352 -23.47 -36.71 -9.70
C PHE A 352 -22.11 -37.44 -9.62
N SER A 353 -21.28 -37.19 -8.61
CA SER A 353 -19.92 -37.80 -8.51
C SER A 353 -19.86 -39.33 -8.51
N LYS A 354 -20.96 -40.03 -8.18
CA LYS A 354 -21.04 -41.51 -8.15
C LYS A 354 -21.94 -42.10 -9.23
N THR A 355 -22.23 -41.36 -10.30
CA THR A 355 -23.21 -41.75 -11.32
C THR A 355 -22.64 -42.81 -12.28
N GLN A 356 -23.31 -43.96 -12.39
CA GLN A 356 -22.91 -45.06 -13.29
C GLN A 356 -23.42 -44.91 -14.74
N VAL A 357 -24.15 -43.84 -15.05
CA VAL A 357 -24.73 -43.60 -16.39
C VAL A 357 -23.69 -42.95 -17.30
N THR A 358 -23.32 -43.66 -18.37
CA THR A 358 -22.25 -43.26 -19.32
C THR A 358 -22.45 -41.87 -19.93
N THR A 359 -23.69 -41.49 -20.27
CA THR A 359 -23.99 -40.16 -20.83
C THR A 359 -23.78 -39.03 -19.83
N PHE A 360 -24.18 -39.23 -18.56
CA PHE A 360 -23.95 -38.24 -17.51
C PHE A 360 -22.48 -38.15 -17.13
N LYS A 361 -21.76 -39.29 -17.14
CA LYS A 361 -20.31 -39.30 -16.94
C LYS A 361 -19.59 -38.42 -17.97
N LYS A 362 -19.86 -38.58 -19.28
CA LYS A 362 -19.25 -37.73 -20.32
C LYS A 362 -19.49 -36.23 -20.14
N VAL A 363 -20.69 -35.82 -19.71
CA VAL A 363 -21.01 -34.40 -19.46
C VAL A 363 -20.30 -33.90 -18.19
N TYR A 364 -20.19 -34.74 -17.17
CA TYR A 364 -19.50 -34.43 -15.93
C TYR A 364 -17.97 -34.38 -16.12
N ASP A 365 -17.40 -35.28 -16.91
CA ASP A 365 -15.98 -35.27 -17.33
C ASP A 365 -15.64 -33.93 -18.05
N GLU A 366 -16.56 -33.40 -18.87
CA GLU A 366 -16.41 -32.09 -19.53
C GLU A 366 -16.53 -30.91 -18.55
N VAL A 367 -17.37 -31.02 -17.51
CA VAL A 367 -17.37 -30.05 -16.40
C VAL A 367 -16.04 -30.10 -15.64
N GLU A 368 -15.50 -31.28 -15.34
CA GLU A 368 -14.19 -31.42 -14.69
C GLU A 368 -13.04 -30.91 -15.58
N ASN A 369 -13.13 -31.01 -16.91
CA ASN A 369 -12.19 -30.35 -17.83
C ASN A 369 -12.23 -28.82 -17.65
N LYS A 370 -13.43 -28.22 -17.67
CA LYS A 370 -13.59 -26.76 -17.53
C LYS A 370 -13.24 -26.23 -16.15
N ILE A 371 -13.46 -27.01 -15.09
CA ILE A 371 -12.99 -26.67 -13.74
C ILE A 371 -11.46 -26.79 -13.63
N ARG A 372 -10.82 -27.76 -14.29
CA ARG A 372 -9.35 -27.83 -14.36
C ARG A 372 -8.73 -26.64 -15.12
N GLU A 373 -9.33 -26.22 -16.24
CA GLU A 373 -8.94 -24.98 -16.92
C GLU A 373 -9.04 -23.76 -15.99
N LEU A 374 -10.12 -23.67 -15.20
CA LEU A 374 -10.29 -22.59 -14.22
C LEU A 374 -9.26 -22.67 -13.07
N GLN A 375 -8.97 -23.87 -12.56
CA GLN A 375 -7.96 -24.06 -11.51
C GLN A 375 -6.57 -23.57 -11.97
N VAL A 376 -6.19 -23.87 -13.22
CA VAL A 376 -4.93 -23.36 -13.80
C VAL A 376 -4.96 -21.83 -13.89
N GLN A 377 -6.02 -21.24 -14.44
CA GLN A 377 -6.14 -19.76 -14.55
C GLN A 377 -6.13 -19.04 -13.19
N LEU A 378 -6.76 -19.62 -12.16
CA LEU A 378 -6.76 -19.05 -10.81
C LEU A 378 -5.40 -19.23 -10.11
N HIS A 379 -4.69 -20.32 -10.39
CA HIS A 379 -3.33 -20.54 -9.90
C HIS A 379 -2.32 -19.60 -10.58
N GLU A 380 -2.39 -19.42 -11.90
CA GLU A 380 -1.59 -18.43 -12.63
C GLU A 380 -1.78 -17.03 -12.03
N LYS A 381 -3.03 -16.58 -11.82
CA LYS A 381 -3.35 -15.30 -11.16
C LYS A 381 -2.88 -15.20 -9.71
N LEU A 382 -2.77 -16.30 -8.97
CA LEU A 382 -2.22 -16.32 -7.61
C LEU A 382 -0.69 -16.20 -7.62
N MET A 383 -0.03 -16.61 -8.70
CA MET A 383 1.43 -16.48 -8.87
C MET A 383 1.85 -15.13 -9.48
N GLU A 384 0.91 -14.38 -10.05
CA GLU A 384 1.10 -12.97 -10.41
C GLU A 384 1.21 -12.09 -9.15
N LEU A 385 2.34 -11.37 -9.03
CA LEU A 385 2.62 -10.42 -7.93
C LEU A 385 3.06 -9.07 -8.51
N PRO A 386 2.72 -7.93 -7.87
CA PRO A 386 2.03 -7.79 -6.58
C PRO A 386 0.51 -7.94 -6.66
N THR A 387 -0.07 -8.63 -5.67
CA THR A 387 -1.52 -8.70 -5.41
C THR A 387 -1.81 -8.32 -3.96
N PRO A 388 -2.95 -7.66 -3.66
CA PRO A 388 -3.30 -7.33 -2.28
C PRO A 388 -3.71 -8.58 -1.49
N LEU A 389 -3.40 -8.59 -0.19
CA LEU A 389 -3.61 -9.73 0.71
C LEU A 389 -5.03 -10.31 0.67
N ASP A 390 -6.05 -9.45 0.59
CA ASP A 390 -7.46 -9.88 0.53
C ASP A 390 -7.78 -10.63 -0.77
N GLU A 391 -7.16 -10.24 -1.89
CA GLU A 391 -7.32 -10.94 -3.18
C GLU A 391 -6.61 -12.29 -3.17
N GLN A 392 -5.42 -12.36 -2.58
CA GLN A 392 -4.69 -13.62 -2.39
C GLN A 392 -5.51 -14.59 -1.54
N LYS A 393 -6.02 -14.15 -0.38
CA LYS A 393 -6.91 -14.95 0.48
C LYS A 393 -8.15 -15.46 -0.28
N ARG A 394 -8.74 -14.61 -1.13
CA ARG A 394 -9.89 -14.96 -1.99
C ARG A 394 -9.54 -16.00 -3.05
N LEU A 395 -8.43 -15.83 -3.78
CA LEU A 395 -7.95 -16.77 -4.79
C LEU A 395 -7.56 -18.12 -4.19
N ILE A 396 -6.87 -18.12 -3.05
CA ILE A 396 -6.53 -19.32 -2.27
C ILE A 396 -7.82 -20.06 -1.89
N ARG A 397 -8.82 -19.36 -1.34
CA ARG A 397 -10.13 -19.94 -1.01
C ARG A 397 -10.78 -20.60 -2.23
N TYR A 398 -10.80 -19.93 -3.38
CA TYR A 398 -11.38 -20.50 -4.60
C TYR A 398 -10.67 -21.77 -5.05
N LEU A 399 -9.34 -21.80 -5.01
CA LEU A 399 -8.55 -22.99 -5.38
C LEU A 399 -8.77 -24.16 -4.41
N VAL A 400 -8.89 -23.89 -3.11
CA VAL A 400 -9.17 -24.89 -2.06
C VAL A 400 -10.60 -25.44 -2.20
N GLU A 401 -11.61 -24.58 -2.41
CA GLU A 401 -13.01 -24.99 -2.57
C GLU A 401 -13.24 -25.79 -3.88
N LEU A 402 -12.55 -25.44 -4.97
CA LEU A 402 -12.55 -26.22 -6.21
C LEU A 402 -11.80 -27.56 -6.10
N GLY A 403 -10.98 -27.75 -5.06
CA GLY A 403 -10.15 -28.94 -4.88
C GLY A 403 -9.00 -29.04 -5.87
N GLY A 404 -8.23 -27.96 -6.02
CA GLY A 404 -6.99 -27.97 -6.79
C GLY A 404 -5.95 -28.95 -6.21
N PRO A 405 -5.03 -29.48 -7.03
CA PRO A 405 -3.90 -30.27 -6.53
C PRO A 405 -2.90 -29.39 -5.78
N GLY A 406 -2.25 -29.93 -4.75
CA GLY A 406 -1.21 -29.23 -3.99
C GLY A 406 -1.73 -28.42 -2.81
N ASP A 407 -0.97 -27.39 -2.43
CA ASP A 407 -1.30 -26.47 -1.33
C ASP A 407 -1.15 -25.03 -1.84
N PRO A 408 -2.22 -24.44 -2.41
CA PRO A 408 -2.15 -23.12 -3.06
C PRO A 408 -1.71 -22.01 -2.11
N ALA A 409 -2.03 -22.11 -0.82
CA ALA A 409 -1.64 -21.13 0.18
C ALA A 409 -0.13 -21.18 0.44
N TRP A 410 0.43 -22.39 0.59
CA TRP A 410 1.86 -22.58 0.76
C TRP A 410 2.65 -22.20 -0.50
N GLU A 411 2.15 -22.55 -1.68
CA GLU A 411 2.76 -22.19 -2.96
C GLU A 411 2.80 -20.66 -3.14
N CYS A 412 1.74 -19.95 -2.75
CA CYS A 412 1.71 -18.48 -2.70
C CYS A 412 2.77 -17.91 -1.74
N ILE A 413 2.86 -18.43 -0.51
CA ILE A 413 3.85 -18.02 0.51
C ILE A 413 5.29 -18.19 -0.01
N VAL A 414 5.58 -19.31 -0.69
CA VAL A 414 6.91 -19.57 -1.28
C VAL A 414 7.21 -18.63 -2.45
N ASN A 415 6.21 -18.32 -3.27
CA ASN A 415 6.33 -17.36 -4.37
C ASN A 415 6.55 -15.93 -3.86
N GLU A 416 5.78 -15.48 -2.87
CA GLU A 416 5.98 -14.18 -2.20
C GLU A 416 7.38 -14.05 -1.59
N HIS A 417 7.84 -15.04 -0.82
CA HIS A 417 9.19 -15.03 -0.25
C HIS A 417 10.27 -14.89 -1.33
N LYS A 418 10.11 -15.56 -2.48
CA LYS A 418 11.05 -15.43 -3.60
C LYS A 418 10.95 -14.04 -4.25
N TRP A 419 9.74 -13.57 -4.52
CA TRP A 419 9.49 -12.25 -5.12
C TRP A 419 10.03 -11.10 -4.26
N ILE A 420 9.91 -11.17 -2.93
CA ILE A 420 10.55 -10.20 -2.02
C ILE A 420 12.08 -10.25 -2.16
N GLN A 421 12.69 -11.44 -2.26
CA GLN A 421 14.13 -11.55 -2.50
C GLN A 421 14.55 -10.95 -3.86
N ASP A 422 13.75 -11.18 -4.90
CA ASP A 422 13.99 -10.64 -6.24
C ASP A 422 13.81 -9.11 -6.28
N ILE A 423 12.87 -8.52 -5.52
CA ILE A 423 12.74 -7.06 -5.34
C ILE A 423 13.95 -6.47 -4.62
N LEU A 424 14.33 -7.02 -3.46
CA LEU A 424 15.46 -6.49 -2.68
C LEU A 424 16.77 -6.60 -3.46
N ALA A 425 16.96 -7.67 -4.24
CA ALA A 425 18.07 -7.82 -5.17
C ALA A 425 18.02 -6.78 -6.31
N GLY A 426 16.85 -6.59 -6.94
CA GLY A 426 16.65 -5.64 -8.03
C GLY A 426 16.86 -4.18 -7.59
N CYS A 427 16.38 -3.80 -6.41
CA CYS A 427 16.64 -2.51 -5.77
C CYS A 427 18.17 -2.29 -5.62
N LYS A 428 18.88 -3.27 -5.05
CA LYS A 428 20.35 -3.22 -4.92
C LYS A 428 21.04 -3.08 -6.29
N ASP A 429 20.68 -3.90 -7.28
CA ASP A 429 21.31 -3.86 -8.61
C ASP A 429 21.06 -2.53 -9.34
N GLN A 430 19.88 -1.92 -9.18
CA GLN A 430 19.55 -0.61 -9.75
C GLN A 430 20.37 0.51 -9.10
N HIS A 431 20.39 0.59 -7.76
CA HIS A 431 21.08 1.65 -7.05
C HIS A 431 22.61 1.58 -7.21
N ILE A 432 23.21 0.38 -7.21
CA ILE A 432 24.64 0.21 -7.51
C ILE A 432 24.96 0.62 -8.95
N GLN A 433 24.08 0.33 -9.93
CA GLN A 433 24.29 0.77 -11.30
C GLN A 433 24.20 2.31 -11.44
N ILE A 434 23.39 2.99 -10.62
CA ILE A 434 23.33 4.45 -10.58
C ILE A 434 24.61 5.02 -9.95
N ASP A 435 25.05 4.48 -8.81
CA ASP A 435 26.31 4.84 -8.11
C ASP A 435 27.51 4.78 -9.07
N GLN A 436 27.66 3.67 -9.80
CA GLN A 436 28.73 3.47 -10.76
C GLN A 436 28.65 4.43 -11.96
N LYS A 437 27.45 4.76 -12.46
CA LYS A 437 27.26 5.71 -13.57
C LYS A 437 27.49 7.17 -13.14
N GLY A 438 27.18 7.52 -11.88
CA GLY A 438 27.43 8.84 -11.33
C GLY A 438 28.92 9.21 -11.21
N CYS A 439 29.82 8.23 -11.34
CA CYS A 439 31.27 8.45 -11.34
C CYS A 439 31.88 8.83 -12.71
N GLU A 440 31.11 8.86 -13.81
CA GLU A 440 31.62 9.34 -15.10
C GLU A 440 31.46 10.87 -15.26
N VAL A 441 32.37 11.50 -16.04
CA VAL A 441 32.57 12.95 -16.29
C VAL A 441 33.09 13.76 -15.07
N ILE A 442 34.10 14.63 -15.13
CA ILE A 442 34.82 15.30 -16.24
C ILE A 442 36.34 15.39 -15.96
N GLU A 443 37.19 15.17 -16.98
CA GLU A 443 38.60 15.59 -16.92
C GLU A 443 38.73 17.14 -16.90
N PRO A 444 39.68 17.73 -16.14
CA PRO A 444 39.87 19.17 -16.14
C PRO A 444 40.52 19.63 -17.46
N PRO A 445 39.93 20.60 -18.19
CA PRO A 445 40.55 21.11 -19.40
C PRO A 445 41.83 21.89 -19.06
N SER A 446 42.96 21.38 -19.54
CA SER A 446 44.25 22.03 -19.44
C SER A 446 44.30 23.26 -20.35
N HIS A 447 44.01 24.47 -19.82
CA HIS A 447 44.70 25.72 -20.17
C HIS A 447 44.23 26.92 -19.32
N ALA A 448 45.14 27.41 -18.47
CA ALA A 448 45.29 28.79 -17.96
C ALA A 448 44.06 29.65 -17.58
N SER A 449 43.93 29.98 -16.29
CA SER A 449 44.39 31.29 -15.75
C SER A 449 44.17 31.42 -14.24
N LYS A 450 45.21 31.84 -13.50
CA LYS A 450 45.11 32.13 -12.06
C LYS A 450 44.35 33.45 -11.83
N VAL A 451 43.06 33.38 -11.48
CA VAL A 451 42.34 34.50 -10.86
C VAL A 451 41.93 34.10 -9.44
N ARG A 452 42.41 34.87 -8.46
CA ARG A 452 42.29 34.62 -7.03
C ARG A 452 40.84 34.88 -6.58
N GLY A 453 40.00 33.86 -6.69
CA GLY A 453 38.56 33.95 -6.42
C GLY A 453 38.26 34.32 -4.97
N HIS A 454 37.52 35.41 -4.76
CA HIS A 454 36.93 35.73 -3.46
C HIS A 454 35.90 34.66 -3.07
N ARG A 455 36.25 33.74 -2.16
CA ARG A 455 35.26 32.99 -1.39
C ARG A 455 34.68 33.92 -0.32
N ARG A 456 33.57 34.59 -0.62
CA ARG A 456 32.75 35.27 0.40
C ARG A 456 31.58 34.39 0.82
N ASN A 457 31.34 34.39 2.13
CA ASN A 457 30.09 34.03 2.82
C ASN A 457 29.72 32.54 2.90
N PHE A 458 30.45 31.80 3.76
CA PHE A 458 29.80 30.81 4.63
C PHE A 458 29.50 31.48 5.97
N SER A 459 28.45 32.31 5.98
CA SER A 459 27.94 32.99 7.18
C SER A 459 27.03 32.03 7.97
N GLY A 460 27.03 32.15 9.30
CA GLY A 460 26.36 31.21 10.18
C GLY A 460 24.84 31.14 9.98
N SER A 461 24.36 29.94 9.69
CA SER A 461 23.03 29.45 10.07
C SER A 461 23.09 27.93 10.02
N GLY A 462 22.63 27.30 11.10
CA GLY A 462 23.04 25.95 11.48
C GLY A 462 22.78 24.83 10.48
N ILE A 463 23.28 23.65 10.84
CA ILE A 463 22.92 22.37 10.24
C ILE A 463 21.45 22.06 10.63
N GLN A 464 20.52 22.84 10.07
CA GLN A 464 19.14 22.43 9.87
C GLN A 464 19.00 22.08 8.39
N VAL A 465 19.22 20.80 8.09
CA VAL A 465 18.66 20.20 6.86
C VAL A 465 17.14 20.28 7.00
N LYS A 466 16.55 21.37 6.47
CA LYS A 466 15.10 21.52 6.39
C LYS A 466 14.59 20.52 5.37
N PHE A 467 13.99 19.45 5.86
CA PHE A 467 13.25 18.47 5.07
C PHE A 467 12.01 19.12 4.46
N THR A 468 12.18 19.83 3.35
CA THR A 468 11.09 20.29 2.48
C THR A 468 11.32 19.74 1.08
N SER A 469 10.35 18.95 0.62
CA SER A 469 10.34 18.28 -0.67
C SER A 469 10.03 19.22 -1.84
N ASP A 470 10.86 20.25 -2.04
CA ASP A 470 10.79 21.15 -3.20
C ASP A 470 11.96 20.88 -4.15
N SER A 471 11.64 20.23 -5.26
CA SER A 471 12.57 19.88 -6.33
C SER A 471 12.91 21.10 -7.20
N ASN A 472 13.88 21.91 -6.77
CA ASN A 472 14.83 22.66 -7.63
C ASN A 472 15.70 23.64 -6.81
N MET A 473 16.90 23.23 -6.39
CA MET A 473 18.08 24.10 -6.22
C MET A 473 19.37 23.25 -6.31
N ASP A 474 20.48 23.92 -6.65
CA ASP A 474 21.83 23.38 -6.94
C ASP A 474 22.27 22.10 -6.18
N GLY A 475 22.87 21.17 -6.93
CA GLY A 475 23.36 19.85 -6.47
C GLY A 475 24.56 19.88 -5.52
N LYS A 476 24.41 20.53 -4.36
CA LYS A 476 25.35 20.49 -3.21
C LYS A 476 24.77 19.83 -1.96
N PHE A 477 23.49 19.46 -1.99
CA PHE A 477 22.77 18.86 -0.85
C PHE A 477 21.82 17.72 -1.29
N SER A 478 22.18 16.96 -2.33
CA SER A 478 21.52 15.69 -2.63
C SER A 478 21.95 14.61 -1.63
N PRO A 479 21.04 13.75 -1.14
CA PRO A 479 21.43 12.60 -0.32
C PRO A 479 22.31 11.63 -1.13
N PRO A 480 23.35 11.03 -0.54
CA PRO A 480 24.18 10.02 -1.20
C PRO A 480 23.35 8.83 -1.71
N GLN A 481 23.78 8.20 -2.80
CA GLN A 481 23.04 7.09 -3.43
C GLN A 481 22.76 5.92 -2.48
N GLN A 482 23.68 5.66 -1.53
CA GLN A 482 23.50 4.66 -0.46
C GLN A 482 22.33 4.96 0.47
N VAL A 483 22.02 6.23 0.72
CA VAL A 483 20.91 6.68 1.58
C VAL A 483 19.58 6.48 0.86
N LEU A 484 19.49 6.91 -0.41
CA LEU A 484 18.32 6.68 -1.26
C LEU A 484 18.03 5.18 -1.43
N PHE A 485 19.08 4.37 -1.60
CA PHE A 485 18.99 2.92 -1.59
C PHE A 485 18.37 2.38 -0.30
N LEU A 486 18.82 2.85 0.86
CA LEU A 486 18.29 2.39 2.15
C LEU A 486 16.82 2.76 2.34
N GLU A 487 16.40 3.95 1.94
CA GLU A 487 15.01 4.39 2.04
C GLU A 487 14.10 3.52 1.17
N GLU A 488 14.45 3.31 -0.11
CA GLU A 488 13.67 2.45 -1.00
C GLU A 488 13.70 0.96 -0.55
N LEU A 489 14.85 0.46 -0.07
CA LEU A 489 14.96 -0.91 0.46
C LEU A 489 14.10 -1.11 1.71
N ALA A 490 14.06 -0.11 2.60
CA ALA A 490 13.24 -0.12 3.81
C ALA A 490 11.74 -0.08 3.47
N ASP A 491 11.32 0.77 2.54
CA ASP A 491 9.93 0.86 2.07
C ASP A 491 9.48 -0.43 1.37
N ASN A 492 10.34 -1.03 0.53
CA ASN A 492 10.08 -2.34 -0.07
C ASN A 492 9.86 -3.43 1.00
N LEU A 493 10.66 -3.44 2.07
CA LEU A 493 10.47 -4.39 3.17
C LEU A 493 9.19 -4.09 3.98
N LEU A 494 8.94 -2.82 4.32
CA LEU A 494 7.79 -2.35 5.10
C LEU A 494 6.45 -2.59 4.41
N THR A 495 6.41 -2.54 3.07
CA THR A 495 5.19 -2.77 2.29
C THR A 495 4.91 -4.26 2.07
N THR A 496 5.95 -5.08 1.88
CA THR A 496 5.78 -6.50 1.49
C THR A 496 5.81 -7.48 2.66
N PHE A 497 6.76 -7.34 3.60
CA PHE A 497 6.94 -8.30 4.69
C PHE A 497 5.70 -8.44 5.60
N PRO A 498 4.99 -7.35 5.98
CA PRO A 498 3.81 -7.48 6.85
C PRO A 498 2.66 -8.28 6.21
N ASN A 499 2.57 -8.31 4.89
CA ASN A 499 1.51 -9.04 4.19
C ASN A 499 1.83 -10.54 4.19
N LEU A 500 3.07 -10.90 3.81
CA LEU A 500 3.58 -12.28 3.89
C LEU A 500 3.52 -12.84 5.33
N TRP A 501 3.88 -12.03 6.34
CA TRP A 501 3.78 -12.44 7.75
C TRP A 501 2.32 -12.73 8.15
N ARG A 502 1.38 -11.83 7.82
CA ARG A 502 -0.05 -12.04 8.08
C ARG A 502 -0.62 -13.23 7.30
N LEU A 503 -0.20 -13.45 6.06
CA LEU A 503 -0.62 -14.60 5.24
C LEU A 503 -0.19 -15.92 5.90
N GLY A 504 1.06 -16.00 6.36
CA GLY A 504 1.57 -17.15 7.10
C GLY A 504 0.86 -17.37 8.44
N GLN A 505 0.60 -16.30 9.20
CA GLN A 505 -0.19 -16.39 10.43
C GLN A 505 -1.61 -16.91 10.16
N SER A 506 -2.30 -16.37 9.16
CA SER A 506 -3.61 -16.91 8.73
C SER A 506 -3.51 -18.37 8.27
N TYR A 507 -2.40 -18.78 7.65
CA TYR A 507 -2.15 -20.18 7.23
C TYR A 507 -2.05 -21.12 8.41
N PHE A 508 -1.17 -20.85 9.39
CA PHE A 508 -1.00 -21.73 10.54
C PHE A 508 -2.22 -21.75 11.48
N ASN A 509 -2.99 -20.65 11.53
CA ASN A 509 -4.28 -20.60 12.23
C ASN A 509 -5.44 -21.27 11.47
N ALA A 510 -5.19 -21.93 10.32
CA ALA A 510 -6.19 -22.50 9.42
C ALA A 510 -7.26 -21.51 8.93
N SER A 511 -7.00 -20.21 9.06
CA SER A 511 -7.98 -19.14 8.92
C SER A 511 -7.99 -18.47 7.55
N VAL A 512 -6.97 -18.63 6.69
CA VAL A 512 -6.90 -18.03 5.33
C VAL A 512 -8.22 -18.15 4.58
N VAL A 513 -8.77 -19.36 4.55
CA VAL A 513 -10.00 -19.70 3.81
C VAL A 513 -11.24 -19.28 4.61
N SER A 514 -11.20 -19.36 5.94
CA SER A 514 -12.29 -18.97 6.85
C SER A 514 -12.56 -17.46 6.84
N GLU A 515 -11.50 -16.65 6.90
CA GLU A 515 -11.54 -15.18 6.81
C GLU A 515 -12.09 -14.73 5.45
N ALA A 516 -11.80 -15.48 4.38
CA ALA A 516 -12.36 -15.27 3.04
C ALA A 516 -13.80 -15.82 2.86
N GLY A 517 -14.42 -16.38 3.91
CA GLY A 517 -15.81 -16.86 3.93
C GLY A 517 -16.02 -18.34 3.61
N GLY A 518 -14.95 -19.14 3.53
CA GLY A 518 -14.96 -20.54 3.15
C GLY A 518 -14.81 -21.54 4.31
N LYS A 519 -14.72 -22.83 3.99
CA LYS A 519 -14.52 -23.92 4.98
C LYS A 519 -13.06 -23.97 5.43
N SER A 520 -12.82 -24.26 6.72
CA SER A 520 -11.46 -24.36 7.30
C SER A 520 -10.60 -25.40 6.57
N MET A 521 -9.34 -25.04 6.33
CA MET A 521 -8.37 -25.84 5.59
C MET A 521 -7.57 -26.76 6.54
N ILE A 522 -7.12 -27.91 6.05
CA ILE A 522 -6.20 -28.79 6.79
C ILE A 522 -4.78 -28.25 6.61
N VAL A 523 -4.12 -27.92 7.71
CA VAL A 523 -2.78 -27.30 7.73
C VAL A 523 -1.72 -28.35 8.04
N ASP A 524 -0.57 -28.27 7.34
CA ASP A 524 0.61 -29.07 7.64
C ASP A 524 1.54 -28.32 8.62
N SER A 525 1.46 -28.68 9.90
CA SER A 525 2.27 -28.10 10.97
C SER A 525 3.78 -28.30 10.78
N THR A 526 4.23 -29.26 9.95
CA THR A 526 5.67 -29.46 9.70
C THR A 526 6.32 -28.30 8.94
N LYS A 527 5.52 -27.45 8.28
CA LYS A 527 5.98 -26.31 7.47
C LYS A 527 6.36 -25.07 8.28
N GLU A 528 6.00 -24.99 9.57
CA GLU A 528 6.25 -23.83 10.44
C GLU A 528 7.75 -23.49 10.56
N ALA A 529 8.60 -24.51 10.67
CA ALA A 529 10.05 -24.35 10.68
C ALA A 529 10.59 -23.81 9.34
N SER A 530 10.00 -24.22 8.22
CA SER A 530 10.37 -23.74 6.88
C SER A 530 9.93 -22.28 6.68
N PHE A 531 8.74 -21.91 7.14
CA PHE A 531 8.26 -20.53 7.13
C PHE A 531 9.15 -19.60 7.96
N THR A 532 9.49 -20.02 9.17
CA THR A 532 10.41 -19.28 10.05
C THR A 532 11.78 -19.09 9.38
N ALA A 533 12.32 -20.13 8.73
CA ALA A 533 13.57 -20.03 7.98
C ALA A 533 13.48 -19.08 6.78
N MET A 534 12.33 -19.04 6.07
CA MET A 534 12.08 -18.07 5.00
C MET A 534 12.05 -16.63 5.52
N MET A 535 11.39 -16.36 6.65
CA MET A 535 11.41 -15.02 7.28
C MET A 535 12.82 -14.62 7.69
N THR A 536 13.59 -15.53 8.32
CA THR A 536 14.98 -15.26 8.70
C THR A 536 15.83 -14.94 7.47
N LYS A 537 15.61 -15.64 6.36
CA LYS A 537 16.33 -15.39 5.11
C LYS A 537 16.04 -14.01 4.52
N ILE A 538 14.81 -13.50 4.64
CA ILE A 538 14.47 -12.13 4.21
C ILE A 538 15.14 -11.09 5.13
N THR A 539 15.00 -11.21 6.46
CA THR A 539 15.56 -10.20 7.39
C THR A 539 17.09 -10.19 7.40
N THR A 540 17.73 -11.36 7.28
CA THR A 540 19.19 -11.45 7.08
C THR A 540 19.63 -10.86 5.75
N TYR A 541 18.97 -11.19 4.63
CA TYR A 541 19.34 -10.63 3.33
C TYR A 541 19.20 -9.11 3.30
N PHE A 542 18.10 -8.55 3.83
CA PHE A 542 17.96 -7.10 4.01
C PHE A 542 19.12 -6.52 4.84
N ALA A 543 19.42 -7.10 6.01
CA ALA A 543 20.48 -6.60 6.87
C ALA A 543 21.88 -6.73 6.25
N ASP A 544 22.11 -7.75 5.42
CA ASP A 544 23.35 -7.96 4.68
C ASP A 544 23.53 -6.93 3.55
N LEU A 545 22.45 -6.57 2.86
CA LEU A 545 22.46 -5.52 1.83
C LEU A 545 22.77 -4.14 2.44
N VAL A 546 22.15 -3.80 3.58
CA VAL A 546 22.46 -2.55 4.31
C VAL A 546 23.91 -2.56 4.83
N ARG A 547 24.41 -3.70 5.32
CA ARG A 547 25.81 -3.83 5.71
C ARG A 547 26.77 -3.71 4.53
N ALA A 548 26.42 -4.17 3.34
CA ALA A 548 27.26 -4.01 2.15
C ALA A 548 27.41 -2.53 1.75
N ALA A 549 26.37 -1.72 1.95
CA ALA A 549 26.41 -0.28 1.69
C ALA A 549 27.20 0.52 2.75
N PHE A 550 26.88 0.35 4.03
CA PHE A 550 27.40 1.23 5.10
C PHE A 550 28.47 0.61 6.01
N LEU A 551 28.57 -0.73 6.07
CA LEU A 551 29.37 -1.46 7.06
C LEU A 551 30.15 -2.64 6.42
N PRO A 552 30.91 -2.43 5.33
CA PRO A 552 31.50 -3.53 4.56
C PRO A 552 32.46 -4.44 5.38
N GLU A 553 33.14 -3.86 6.38
CA GLU A 553 34.00 -4.57 7.35
C GLU A 553 33.21 -5.60 8.18
N SER A 554 31.94 -5.31 8.52
CA SER A 554 31.11 -6.23 9.31
C SER A 554 30.81 -7.55 8.58
N LEU A 555 30.97 -7.58 7.25
CA LEU A 555 30.75 -8.75 6.39
C LEU A 555 32.01 -9.58 6.13
N GLU A 556 33.17 -9.22 6.68
CA GLU A 556 34.44 -9.94 6.47
C GLU A 556 34.40 -11.42 6.88
N LYS A 557 33.52 -11.78 7.82
CA LYS A 557 33.31 -13.17 8.25
C LYS A 557 32.62 -14.05 7.19
N LYS A 558 32.11 -13.46 6.09
CA LYS A 558 31.50 -14.19 4.97
C LYS A 558 32.50 -14.41 3.84
N ASN A 559 32.32 -15.52 3.13
CA ASN A 559 33.14 -15.83 1.95
C ASN A 559 33.06 -14.68 0.93
N GLU A 560 34.19 -14.39 0.30
CA GLU A 560 34.33 -13.38 -0.77
C GLU A 560 33.26 -13.53 -1.89
N LYS A 561 32.98 -14.78 -2.30
CA LYS A 561 31.93 -15.11 -3.29
C LYS A 561 30.51 -14.79 -2.83
N ASP A 562 30.26 -14.72 -1.53
CA ASP A 562 28.95 -14.37 -0.97
C ASP A 562 28.85 -12.86 -0.71
N ARG A 563 29.97 -12.20 -0.38
CA ARG A 563 30.09 -10.73 -0.35
C ARG A 563 29.83 -10.13 -1.74
N ALA A 564 30.44 -10.65 -2.80
CA ALA A 564 30.25 -10.17 -4.17
C ALA A 564 28.78 -10.19 -4.64
N LYS A 565 27.94 -11.11 -4.13
CA LYS A 565 26.50 -11.18 -4.45
C LYS A 565 25.69 -10.04 -3.82
N LEU A 566 26.16 -9.48 -2.71
CA LEU A 566 25.57 -8.33 -2.03
C LEU A 566 25.91 -6.99 -2.72
N GLY A 567 26.80 -7.04 -3.72
CA GLY A 567 27.21 -5.90 -4.53
C GLY A 567 28.39 -5.13 -3.94
N GLU A 568 29.15 -4.51 -4.84
CA GLU A 568 30.29 -3.65 -4.49
C GLU A 568 29.90 -2.21 -4.79
N TRP A 569 29.78 -1.40 -3.72
CA TRP A 569 29.58 0.04 -3.80
C TRP A 569 30.90 0.72 -4.15
N GLY A 570 30.85 1.88 -4.83
CA GLY A 570 32.04 2.66 -5.10
C GLY A 570 32.83 2.90 -3.81
N ALA A 571 34.13 2.58 -3.81
CA ALA A 571 34.97 2.72 -2.62
C ALA A 571 34.89 4.16 -2.12
N SER A 572 34.37 4.34 -0.89
CA SER A 572 33.96 5.62 -0.29
C SER A 572 34.88 6.77 -0.68
N LYS A 573 34.51 7.49 -1.74
CA LYS A 573 34.87 8.90 -1.84
C LYS A 573 34.08 9.52 -0.69
N ASN A 574 34.79 9.98 0.33
CA ASN A 574 34.19 10.75 1.41
C ASN A 574 33.67 12.05 0.80
N GLU A 575 32.46 12.02 0.25
CA GLU A 575 31.70 13.20 -0.10
C GLU A 575 31.52 13.98 1.20
N VAL A 576 32.10 15.17 1.26
CA VAL A 576 32.16 15.99 2.47
C VAL A 576 30.73 16.25 2.96
N GLY A 577 30.39 15.71 4.12
CA GLY A 577 29.04 15.78 4.71
C GLY A 577 28.16 14.54 4.49
N ALA A 578 28.68 13.43 3.96
CA ALA A 578 27.93 12.18 3.86
C ALA A 578 27.46 11.66 5.24
N GLY A 579 28.26 11.83 6.31
CA GLY A 579 27.88 11.43 7.66
C GLY A 579 26.63 12.11 8.20
N ALA A 580 26.29 13.32 7.74
CA ALA A 580 25.09 14.06 8.14
C ALA A 580 23.77 13.31 7.83
N TRP A 581 23.77 12.36 6.90
CA TRP A 581 22.61 11.54 6.55
C TRP A 581 22.48 10.26 7.37
N LEU A 582 23.54 9.81 8.06
CA LEU A 582 23.52 8.57 8.85
C LEU A 582 22.47 8.55 10.00
N PRO A 583 22.12 9.67 10.66
CA PRO A 583 20.99 9.70 11.60
C PRO A 583 19.64 9.37 10.95
N GLN A 584 19.41 9.77 9.69
CA GLN A 584 18.22 9.39 8.92
C GLN A 584 18.24 7.89 8.59
N CYS A 585 19.40 7.32 8.25
CA CYS A 585 19.56 5.88 8.06
C CYS A 585 19.19 5.08 9.32
N VAL A 586 19.65 5.54 10.50
CA VAL A 586 19.29 4.95 11.80
C VAL A 586 17.77 5.03 12.05
N ARG A 587 17.14 6.15 11.70
CA ARG A 587 15.68 6.36 11.81
C ARG A 587 14.89 5.40 10.92
N SER A 588 15.32 5.19 9.68
CA SER A 588 14.69 4.23 8.75
C SER A 588 14.76 2.80 9.26
N ILE A 589 15.92 2.34 9.76
CA ILE A 589 16.05 1.01 10.39
C ILE A 589 15.19 0.88 11.66
N ARG A 590 15.08 1.94 12.47
CA ARG A 590 14.16 1.96 13.63
C ARG A 590 12.69 1.85 13.22
N SER A 591 12.28 2.48 12.12
CA SER A 591 10.93 2.34 11.55
C SER A 591 10.64 0.87 11.21
N VAL A 592 11.54 0.23 10.45
CA VAL A 592 11.47 -1.22 10.14
C VAL A 592 11.34 -2.06 11.41
N LEU A 593 12.23 -1.86 12.39
CA LEU A 593 12.22 -2.63 13.63
C LEU A 593 10.93 -2.41 14.45
N SER A 594 10.44 -1.17 14.52
CA SER A 594 9.18 -0.84 15.21
C SER A 594 7.99 -1.53 14.57
N THR A 595 7.88 -1.50 13.23
CA THR A 595 6.81 -2.21 12.51
C THR A 595 6.86 -3.72 12.74
N LEU A 596 8.04 -4.33 12.75
CA LEU A 596 8.18 -5.78 13.02
C LEU A 596 7.88 -6.15 14.47
N VAL A 597 8.22 -5.31 15.44
CA VAL A 597 7.80 -5.49 16.85
C VAL A 597 6.28 -5.40 16.99
N ASN A 598 5.64 -4.42 16.32
CA ASN A 598 4.17 -4.26 16.30
C ASN A 598 3.43 -5.40 15.58
N LEU A 599 4.15 -6.25 14.83
CA LEU A 599 3.62 -7.45 14.15
C LEU A 599 3.82 -8.74 14.97
N GLU A 600 4.32 -8.62 16.21
CA GLU A 600 4.57 -9.74 17.13
C GLU A 600 5.50 -10.83 16.55
N VAL A 601 6.47 -10.39 15.74
CA VAL A 601 7.44 -11.27 15.06
C VAL A 601 8.41 -11.90 16.09
N PRO A 602 8.72 -13.21 16.01
CA PRO A 602 9.66 -13.91 16.90
C PRO A 602 11.01 -13.21 17.10
N THR A 603 11.52 -13.25 18.34
CA THR A 603 12.77 -12.55 18.72
C THR A 603 14.00 -12.86 17.85
N PRO A 604 14.25 -14.10 17.35
CA PRO A 604 15.44 -14.37 16.53
C PRO A 604 15.45 -13.60 15.20
N LEU A 605 14.27 -13.25 14.67
CA LEU A 605 14.14 -12.45 13.45
C LEU A 605 14.47 -10.98 13.71
N LEU A 606 14.13 -10.49 14.91
CA LEU A 606 14.40 -9.13 15.37
C LEU A 606 15.88 -8.93 15.76
N GLU A 607 16.53 -9.95 16.33
CA GLU A 607 17.94 -9.90 16.77
C GLU A 607 18.90 -9.50 15.64
N VAL A 608 18.66 -9.98 14.42
CA VAL A 608 19.46 -9.65 13.22
C VAL A 608 19.42 -8.14 12.91
N LEU A 609 18.23 -7.54 13.02
CA LEU A 609 17.99 -6.12 12.76
C LEU A 609 18.38 -5.24 13.95
N GLN A 610 18.25 -5.73 15.18
CA GLN A 610 18.79 -5.07 16.37
C GLN A 610 20.32 -5.01 16.33
N SER A 611 20.98 -6.07 15.86
CA SER A 611 22.42 -6.07 15.62
C SER A 611 22.80 -5.07 14.52
N LEU A 612 22.09 -5.06 13.39
CA LEU A 612 22.31 -4.06 12.33
C LEU A 612 22.18 -2.63 12.85
N LEU A 613 21.12 -2.36 13.63
CA LEU A 613 20.86 -1.06 14.22
C LEU A 613 21.97 -0.65 15.21
N ALA A 614 22.47 -1.58 16.03
CA ALA A 614 23.58 -1.31 16.94
C ALA A 614 24.86 -0.95 16.17
N ASP A 615 25.22 -1.76 15.17
CA ASP A 615 26.42 -1.52 14.35
C ASP A 615 26.33 -0.18 13.61
N LEU A 616 25.17 0.13 13.01
CA LEU A 616 24.92 1.39 12.28
C LEU A 616 24.93 2.62 13.21
N ARG A 617 24.41 2.50 14.43
CA ARG A 617 24.47 3.58 15.45
C ARG A 617 25.91 3.87 15.86
N VAL A 618 26.74 2.84 16.04
CA VAL A 618 28.17 3.00 16.35
C VAL A 618 28.90 3.65 15.17
N HIS A 619 28.69 3.16 13.95
CA HIS A 619 29.30 3.74 12.75
C HIS A 619 28.90 5.21 12.54
N CYS A 620 27.62 5.55 12.69
CA CYS A 620 27.13 6.93 12.65
C CYS A 620 27.85 7.83 13.66
N MET A 621 28.00 7.37 14.91
CA MET A 621 28.73 8.09 15.95
C MET A 621 30.22 8.28 15.63
N VAL A 622 30.90 7.22 15.17
CA VAL A 622 32.33 7.26 14.82
C VAL A 622 32.58 8.18 13.63
N THR A 623 31.73 8.14 12.60
CA THR A 623 31.87 8.96 11.39
C THR A 623 31.64 10.44 11.70
N LEU A 624 30.55 10.79 12.42
CA LEU A 624 30.25 12.18 12.75
C LEU A 624 31.29 12.81 13.68
N PHE A 625 31.85 12.06 14.65
CA PHE A 625 32.97 12.58 15.45
C PHE A 625 34.21 12.82 14.58
N LYS A 626 34.56 11.91 13.67
CA LYS A 626 35.71 12.08 12.78
C LYS A 626 35.55 13.25 11.80
N GLU A 627 34.39 13.39 11.16
CA GLU A 627 34.09 14.54 10.30
C GLU A 627 34.22 15.86 11.08
N ALA A 628 33.63 15.93 12.28
CA ALA A 628 33.72 17.12 13.14
C ALA A 628 35.15 17.44 13.60
N THR A 629 35.95 16.42 13.94
CA THR A 629 37.37 16.57 14.29
C THR A 629 38.18 17.18 13.15
N GLU A 630 37.92 16.79 11.90
CA GLU A 630 38.59 17.38 10.73
C GLU A 630 38.07 18.78 10.40
N ASP A 631 36.76 19.04 10.53
CA ASP A 631 36.18 20.38 10.38
C ASP A 631 36.75 21.38 11.41
N ILE A 632 36.95 20.93 12.65
CA ILE A 632 37.56 21.72 13.73
C ILE A 632 39.03 22.01 13.43
N LYS A 633 39.81 21.02 12.96
CA LYS A 633 41.19 21.26 12.50
C LYS A 633 41.22 22.32 11.39
N ALA A 634 40.31 22.23 10.43
CA ALA A 634 40.24 23.17 9.30
C ALA A 634 39.82 24.62 9.66
N LEU A 635 39.43 24.90 10.92
CA LEU A 635 39.06 26.24 11.37
C LEU A 635 40.19 27.28 11.21
N HIS A 636 41.46 26.86 11.20
CA HIS A 636 42.60 27.77 11.00
C HIS A 636 42.47 28.57 9.69
N GLY A 637 41.84 27.99 8.66
CA GLY A 637 41.61 28.64 7.35
C GLY A 637 40.43 29.61 7.33
N ARG A 638 39.70 29.74 8.45
CA ARG A 638 38.54 30.64 8.63
C ARG A 638 38.80 31.76 9.64
N GLU A 639 39.97 31.79 10.26
CA GLU A 639 40.35 32.86 11.19
C GLU A 639 40.38 34.22 10.49
N THR A 640 39.85 35.24 11.18
CA THR A 640 39.74 36.62 10.69
C THR A 640 40.61 37.60 11.49
N TRP A 641 41.13 37.18 12.64
CA TRP A 641 41.94 37.98 13.56
C TRP A 641 41.24 39.23 14.13
N VAL A 642 39.91 39.31 14.01
CA VAL A 642 39.10 40.38 14.58
C VAL A 642 38.86 40.09 16.07
N LEU A 643 39.36 40.96 16.93
CA LEU A 643 39.19 40.86 18.38
C LEU A 643 37.79 41.32 18.82
N GLN A 644 37.17 40.51 19.67
CA GLN A 644 35.97 40.81 20.43
C GLN A 644 36.37 40.88 21.91
N MET A 645 36.21 42.04 22.53
CA MET A 645 36.54 42.23 23.94
C MET A 645 35.36 41.80 24.82
N ASP A 646 35.60 40.88 25.75
CA ASP A 646 34.67 40.50 26.81
C ASP A 646 35.22 40.90 28.20
N GLU A 647 34.59 40.43 29.28
CA GLU A 647 35.03 40.73 30.67
C GLU A 647 36.34 40.03 31.08
N HIS A 648 36.84 39.08 30.27
CA HIS A 648 37.98 38.20 30.57
C HIS A 648 39.17 38.41 29.61
N GLY A 649 38.94 38.93 28.40
CA GLY A 649 40.00 39.30 27.46
C GLY A 649 39.49 39.64 26.05
N GLY A 650 40.42 39.78 25.10
CA GLY A 650 40.09 39.84 23.68
C GLY A 650 40.18 38.45 23.04
N ILE A 651 39.08 37.94 22.50
CA ILE A 651 39.01 36.65 21.78
C ILE A 651 38.62 36.85 20.32
N THR A 652 38.94 35.89 19.45
CA THR A 652 38.45 35.89 18.06
C THR A 652 37.10 35.16 17.94
N THR A 653 36.52 35.14 16.75
CA THR A 653 35.31 34.33 16.47
C THR A 653 35.57 32.82 16.48
N THR A 654 36.83 32.38 16.46
CA THR A 654 37.19 30.98 16.18
C THR A 654 36.85 30.02 17.34
N PRO A 655 37.05 30.38 18.63
CA PRO A 655 36.49 29.63 19.76
C PRO A 655 34.98 29.39 19.70
N THR A 656 34.18 30.39 19.29
CA THR A 656 32.72 30.26 19.23
C THR A 656 32.26 29.39 18.06
N LEU A 657 33.01 29.38 16.95
CA LEU A 657 32.80 28.44 15.84
C LEU A 657 33.10 26.99 16.27
N PHE A 658 34.16 26.77 17.04
CA PHE A 658 34.47 25.46 17.62
C PHE A 658 33.36 24.98 18.55
N GLU A 659 32.91 25.81 19.50
CA GLU A 659 31.80 25.46 20.39
C GLU A 659 30.54 25.10 19.58
N SER A 660 30.19 25.91 18.57
CA SER A 660 29.03 25.66 17.70
C SER A 660 29.11 24.31 16.97
N ILE A 661 30.28 23.92 16.44
CA ILE A 661 30.44 22.64 15.73
C ILE A 661 30.24 21.47 16.70
N VAL A 662 30.85 21.51 17.89
CA VAL A 662 30.70 20.44 18.88
C VAL A 662 29.24 20.33 19.35
N VAL A 663 28.57 21.46 19.64
CA VAL A 663 27.17 21.49 20.07
C VAL A 663 26.23 20.95 18.98
N ASP A 664 26.41 21.36 17.72
CA ASP A 664 25.60 20.86 16.60
C ASP A 664 25.76 19.34 16.44
N ILE A 665 26.99 18.82 16.48
CA ILE A 665 27.26 17.38 16.33
C ILE A 665 26.70 16.58 17.52
N LEU A 666 26.84 17.06 18.75
CA LEU A 666 26.21 16.45 19.93
C LEU A 666 24.68 16.42 19.83
N GLN A 667 24.06 17.45 19.25
CA GLN A 667 22.62 17.49 19.03
C GLN A 667 22.15 16.52 17.93
N HIS A 668 22.96 16.24 16.90
CA HIS A 668 22.69 15.18 15.91
C HIS A 668 22.87 13.78 16.53
N LEU A 669 23.95 13.56 17.30
CA LEU A 669 24.24 12.29 17.96
C LEU A 669 23.24 11.93 19.06
N LYS A 670 22.57 12.91 19.66
CA LYS A 670 21.52 12.71 20.67
C LYS A 670 20.45 11.72 20.23
N GLU A 671 19.96 11.81 18.99
CA GLU A 671 18.95 10.87 18.48
C GLU A 671 19.53 9.46 18.28
N VAL A 672 20.79 9.37 17.85
CA VAL A 672 21.50 8.11 17.64
C VAL A 672 21.73 7.39 18.98
N ILE A 673 22.10 8.13 20.02
CA ILE A 673 22.48 7.57 21.33
C ILE A 673 21.27 7.20 22.20
N ILE A 674 20.20 8.01 22.19
CA ILE A 674 18.97 7.68 22.92
C ILE A 674 18.33 6.40 22.34
N CYS A 675 17.99 5.44 23.21
CA CYS A 675 17.20 4.27 22.81
C CYS A 675 15.72 4.65 22.68
N THR A 676 15.10 4.34 21.53
CA THR A 676 13.68 4.67 21.27
C THR A 676 12.70 3.54 21.58
N SER A 677 13.18 2.29 21.66
CA SER A 677 12.38 1.13 22.08
C SER A 677 13.00 0.40 23.29
N SER A 678 12.19 -0.42 23.97
CA SER A 678 12.66 -1.37 24.99
C SER A 678 13.50 -2.53 24.42
N THR A 679 13.52 -2.69 23.09
CA THR A 679 14.33 -3.70 22.38
C THR A 679 15.71 -3.19 21.97
N GLU A 680 15.97 -1.88 22.07
CA GLU A 680 17.28 -1.28 21.80
C GLU A 680 18.21 -1.39 23.02
N LYS A 681 19.32 -2.12 22.85
CA LYS A 681 20.45 -2.10 23.79
C LYS A 681 21.11 -0.72 23.80
N LYS A 682 21.71 -0.32 24.93
CA LYS A 682 22.44 0.95 25.01
C LYS A 682 23.78 0.79 24.28
N ILE A 683 24.21 1.83 23.58
CA ILE A 683 25.48 1.83 22.83
C ILE A 683 26.66 1.58 23.77
N PHE A 684 26.67 2.25 24.93
CA PHE A 684 27.78 2.21 25.90
C PHE A 684 27.79 0.97 26.82
N ASP A 685 26.84 0.02 26.67
CA ASP A 685 26.93 -1.27 27.37
C ASP A 685 28.12 -2.12 26.84
N ASN A 686 28.64 -1.78 25.65
CA ASN A 686 29.85 -2.40 25.07
C ASN A 686 31.10 -1.58 25.43
N ARG A 687 31.94 -2.11 26.33
CA ARG A 687 33.19 -1.49 26.79
C ARG A 687 34.16 -1.07 25.67
N HIS A 688 34.16 -1.75 24.52
CA HIS A 688 35.01 -1.33 23.39
C HIS A 688 34.50 -0.03 22.76
N VAL A 689 33.19 0.08 22.57
CA VAL A 689 32.52 1.27 22.03
C VAL A 689 32.59 2.41 23.06
N GLU A 690 32.40 2.11 24.34
CA GLU A 690 32.59 3.04 25.44
C GLU A 690 33.97 3.71 25.37
N ARG A 691 35.05 2.89 25.30
CA ARG A 691 36.42 3.40 25.20
C ARG A 691 36.64 4.21 23.91
N GLN A 692 36.23 3.68 22.76
CA GLN A 692 36.33 4.37 21.48
C GLN A 692 35.61 5.72 21.48
N THR A 693 34.51 5.85 22.21
CA THR A 693 33.78 7.12 22.36
C THR A 693 34.58 8.13 23.18
N VAL A 694 35.23 7.69 24.27
CA VAL A 694 36.09 8.55 25.11
C VAL A 694 37.29 9.04 24.30
N ASP A 695 37.93 8.14 23.55
CA ASP A 695 39.08 8.49 22.71
C ASP A 695 38.65 9.51 21.62
N LEU A 696 37.57 9.25 20.88
CA LEU A 696 37.04 10.16 19.84
C LEU A 696 36.58 11.52 20.37
N ALA A 697 35.94 11.56 21.54
CA ALA A 697 35.51 12.80 22.16
C ALA A 697 36.69 13.63 22.69
N SER A 698 37.76 12.96 23.15
CA SER A 698 39.02 13.61 23.51
C SER A 698 39.71 14.18 22.28
N ASP A 699 39.82 13.40 21.19
CA ASP A 699 40.35 13.85 19.90
C ASP A 699 39.59 15.08 19.36
N LEU A 700 38.26 15.11 19.50
CA LEU A 700 37.41 16.24 19.08
C LEU A 700 37.74 17.53 19.84
N LEU A 701 37.93 17.47 21.16
CA LEU A 701 38.26 18.65 21.97
C LEU A 701 39.72 19.07 21.80
N MET A 702 40.64 18.12 21.59
CA MET A 702 42.06 18.40 21.29
C MET A 702 42.28 18.91 19.87
N ALA A 703 41.39 18.60 18.91
CA ALA A 703 41.49 19.09 17.53
C ALA A 703 41.59 20.61 17.43
N PHE A 704 40.93 21.33 18.34
CA PHE A 704 41.01 22.79 18.38
C PHE A 704 42.33 23.30 18.99
N ALA A 705 42.94 22.58 19.93
CA ALA A 705 44.31 22.86 20.36
C ALA A 705 45.29 22.72 19.17
N SER A 706 45.17 21.66 18.35
CA SER A 706 45.95 21.53 17.10
C SER A 706 45.66 22.66 16.10
N CYS A 707 44.41 23.14 16.01
CA CYS A 707 44.07 24.31 15.18
C CYS A 707 44.73 25.60 15.67
N LEU A 708 44.72 25.84 17.00
CA LEU A 708 45.39 26.98 17.63
C LEU A 708 46.92 26.90 17.45
N GLU A 709 47.51 25.72 17.61
CA GLU A 709 48.93 25.49 17.34
C GLU A 709 49.29 25.85 15.89
N GLN A 710 48.46 25.46 14.92
CA GLN A 710 48.66 25.84 13.52
C GLN A 710 48.54 27.37 13.32
N LEU A 711 47.59 28.03 13.97
CA LEU A 711 47.47 29.50 13.92
C LEU A 711 48.66 30.22 14.56
N ALA A 712 49.27 29.64 15.62
CA ALA A 712 50.46 30.18 16.28
C ALA A 712 51.74 30.00 15.44
N PHE A 713 51.92 28.85 14.78
CA PHE A 713 53.24 28.46 14.22
C PHE A 713 53.30 28.27 12.70
N VAL A 714 52.19 28.07 11.97
CA VAL A 714 52.19 27.76 10.52
C VAL A 714 52.32 29.04 9.65
N GLY A 715 53.07 30.03 10.15
CA GLY A 715 53.51 31.21 9.40
C GLY A 715 54.81 31.02 8.61
N ASP A 716 55.42 29.82 8.68
CA ASP A 716 56.79 29.53 8.20
C ASP A 716 56.90 29.23 6.69
N ASP A 717 55.79 29.34 5.94
CA ASP A 717 55.87 29.49 4.48
C ASP A 717 56.52 30.84 4.17
N GLY A 718 57.81 30.82 3.76
CA GLY A 718 58.72 31.97 3.72
C GLY A 718 58.35 33.16 2.81
N ASP A 719 57.19 33.11 2.13
CA ASP A 719 56.58 34.26 1.46
C ASP A 719 55.65 35.07 2.41
N THR A 720 54.97 34.40 3.35
CA THR A 720 54.08 35.03 4.35
C THR A 720 54.89 35.77 5.41
N GLN A 721 55.98 35.16 5.89
CA GLN A 721 56.96 35.80 6.78
C GLN A 721 57.54 37.08 6.16
N LYS A 722 57.93 37.06 4.87
CA LYS A 722 58.47 38.25 4.18
C LYS A 722 57.47 39.40 4.11
N LEU A 723 56.20 39.11 3.82
CA LEU A 723 55.15 40.13 3.80
C LEU A 723 54.98 40.76 5.20
N ARG A 724 54.82 39.94 6.25
CA ARG A 724 54.69 40.39 7.64
C ARG A 724 55.89 41.22 8.11
N LEU A 725 57.12 40.78 7.82
CA LEU A 725 58.35 41.50 8.15
C LEU A 725 58.46 42.84 7.39
N SER A 726 58.00 42.89 6.13
CA SER A 726 58.04 44.12 5.32
C SER A 726 57.04 45.18 5.79
N GLU A 727 55.86 44.79 6.28
CA GLU A 727 54.89 45.73 6.86
C GLU A 727 55.29 46.17 8.28
N ALA A 728 55.81 45.26 9.11
CA ALA A 728 56.29 45.59 10.45
C ALA A 728 57.40 46.65 10.42
N ALA A 729 58.34 46.55 9.46
CA ALA A 729 59.41 47.52 9.26
C ALA A 729 58.95 48.93 8.80
N MET A 730 57.68 49.09 8.42
CA MET A 730 57.10 50.38 7.99
C MET A 730 56.11 51.00 9.01
N ARG A 731 55.82 50.34 10.13
CA ARG A 731 54.90 50.87 11.17
C ARG A 731 55.64 51.83 12.11
N THR A 732 55.17 53.08 12.20
CA THR A 732 55.58 54.02 13.25
C THR A 732 54.80 53.75 14.56
N PRO A 733 55.35 54.11 15.75
CA PRO A 733 54.74 53.77 17.05
C PRO A 733 53.31 54.31 17.26
N GLU A 734 52.93 55.37 16.56
CA GLU A 734 51.59 55.99 16.64
C GLU A 734 50.48 55.09 16.06
N SER A 735 50.82 54.07 15.26
CA SER A 735 49.83 53.20 14.59
C SER A 735 49.23 52.10 15.48
N LEU A 736 49.65 51.97 16.75
CA LEU A 736 49.18 50.92 17.68
C LEU A 736 47.67 50.93 17.93
N PHE A 737 46.97 52.05 17.67
CA PHE A 737 45.57 52.24 18.01
C PHE A 737 44.63 52.44 16.80
N GLN A 738 45.13 52.31 15.57
CA GLN A 738 44.32 52.35 14.35
C GLN A 738 44.85 51.36 13.31
N SER A 739 44.39 50.10 13.38
CA SER A 739 44.52 49.17 12.27
C SER A 739 43.44 49.46 11.21
N PRO A 740 43.79 49.70 9.93
CA PRO A 740 42.81 49.59 8.85
C PRO A 740 42.26 48.16 8.78
N GLU A 741 40.97 48.02 8.46
CA GLU A 741 40.18 46.77 8.58
C GLU A 741 40.74 45.55 7.79
N ASP A 742 41.69 45.76 6.88
CA ASP A 742 42.36 44.72 6.06
C ASP A 742 43.76 44.31 6.59
N SER A 743 44.19 44.77 7.77
CA SER A 743 45.56 44.56 8.29
C SER A 743 45.72 43.25 9.07
N ILE A 744 46.66 42.39 8.66
CA ILE A 744 47.01 41.18 9.42
C ILE A 744 47.84 41.60 10.68
N PRO A 745 47.61 40.97 11.86
CA PRO A 745 48.45 41.22 13.05
C PRO A 745 49.91 40.83 12.83
N SER A 746 50.81 41.36 13.66
CA SER A 746 52.20 40.89 13.70
C SER A 746 52.28 39.46 14.27
N MET A 747 53.45 38.82 14.15
CA MET A 747 53.65 37.46 14.66
C MET A 747 53.42 37.38 16.18
N GLU A 748 53.92 38.36 16.91
CA GLU A 748 53.81 38.42 18.37
C GLU A 748 52.37 38.71 18.80
N GLN A 749 51.68 39.61 18.09
CA GLN A 749 50.24 39.84 18.29
C GLN A 749 49.44 38.57 18.02
N CYS A 750 49.74 37.81 16.96
CA CYS A 750 49.12 36.51 16.71
C CYS A 750 49.33 35.55 17.89
N LEU A 751 50.54 35.46 18.46
CA LEU A 751 50.80 34.61 19.63
C LEU A 751 49.94 35.01 20.85
N VAL A 752 49.84 36.30 21.18
CA VAL A 752 49.00 36.76 22.31
C VAL A 752 47.50 36.52 22.05
N ILE A 753 47.03 36.73 20.81
CA ILE A 753 45.63 36.45 20.43
C ILE A 753 45.32 34.95 20.56
N VAL A 754 46.21 34.07 20.08
CA VAL A 754 46.03 32.61 20.19
C VAL A 754 46.13 32.15 21.65
N LEU A 755 47.02 32.74 22.47
CA LEU A 755 47.10 32.48 23.91
C LEU A 755 45.80 32.85 24.65
N SER A 756 45.22 34.01 24.31
CA SER A 756 43.92 34.46 24.82
C SER A 756 42.79 33.48 24.43
N ASN A 757 42.71 33.11 23.15
CA ASN A 757 41.77 32.09 22.65
C ASN A 757 41.94 30.73 23.36
N CYS A 758 43.19 30.29 23.58
CA CYS A 758 43.53 29.03 24.25
C CYS A 758 42.99 29.01 25.68
N SER A 759 43.28 30.06 26.46
CA SER A 759 42.86 30.18 27.85
C SER A 759 41.34 30.30 27.99
N HIS A 760 40.66 31.07 27.13
CA HIS A 760 39.20 31.15 27.10
C HIS A 760 38.56 29.78 26.83
N VAL A 761 39.12 29.00 25.90
CA VAL A 761 38.62 27.65 25.60
C VAL A 761 38.85 26.68 26.76
N SER A 762 40.04 26.69 27.38
CA SER A 762 40.33 25.90 28.58
C SER A 762 39.43 26.25 29.77
N GLN A 763 39.23 27.53 30.07
CA GLN A 763 38.52 27.97 31.28
C GLN A 763 36.99 27.95 31.14
N HIS A 764 36.44 28.13 29.94
CA HIS A 764 34.99 28.29 29.75
C HIS A 764 34.41 27.26 28.77
N VAL A 765 34.95 27.17 27.55
CA VAL A 765 34.33 26.37 26.48
C VAL A 765 34.42 24.87 26.77
N VAL A 766 35.59 24.35 27.16
CA VAL A 766 35.77 22.93 27.49
C VAL A 766 34.87 22.50 28.67
N PRO A 767 34.86 23.18 29.83
CA PRO A 767 33.93 22.86 30.92
C PRO A 767 32.45 22.87 30.50
N ASN A 768 32.02 23.87 29.72
CA ASN A 768 30.65 23.96 29.20
C ASN A 768 30.31 22.76 28.31
N LEU A 769 31.18 22.42 27.35
CA LEU A 769 30.99 21.26 26.47
C LEU A 769 30.95 19.95 27.27
N ILE A 770 31.82 19.79 28.26
CA ILE A 770 31.81 18.62 29.15
C ILE A 770 30.51 18.51 29.95
N GLU A 771 29.89 19.61 30.40
CA GLU A 771 28.54 19.58 30.98
C GLU A 771 27.50 19.06 29.96
N GLN A 772 27.62 19.41 28.69
CA GLN A 772 26.74 18.89 27.64
C GLN A 772 26.94 17.39 27.40
N PHE A 773 28.18 16.89 27.37
CA PHE A 773 28.48 15.45 27.34
C PHE A 773 27.88 14.72 28.56
N LYS A 774 28.04 15.29 29.78
CA LYS A 774 27.44 14.78 31.03
C LYS A 774 25.90 14.71 30.91
N ARG A 775 25.25 15.76 30.41
CA ARG A 775 23.79 15.87 30.19
C ARG A 775 23.25 14.86 29.15
N LEU A 776 24.05 14.49 28.16
CA LEU A 776 23.69 13.51 27.12
C LEU A 776 24.01 12.06 27.53
N GLY A 777 24.65 11.83 28.68
CA GLY A 777 24.91 10.50 29.23
C GLY A 777 26.12 9.79 28.63
N TYR A 778 27.13 10.53 28.17
CA TYR A 778 28.38 9.96 27.69
C TYR A 778 29.27 9.39 28.83
N PRO A 779 30.05 8.34 28.56
CA PRO A 779 30.96 7.72 29.53
C PRO A 779 32.19 8.59 29.84
N SER A 780 32.85 8.30 30.98
CA SER A 780 34.14 8.86 31.42
C SER A 780 34.40 10.35 31.14
N THR A 781 33.39 11.20 31.32
CA THR A 781 33.49 12.65 31.01
C THR A 781 34.63 13.38 31.73
N HIS A 782 35.02 12.93 32.93
CA HIS A 782 36.19 13.45 33.66
C HIS A 782 37.53 13.05 33.00
N GLU A 783 37.60 11.91 32.31
CA GLU A 783 38.80 11.52 31.56
C GLU A 783 38.98 12.42 30.32
N ILE A 784 37.89 12.66 29.59
CA ILE A 784 37.83 13.58 28.44
C ILE A 784 38.21 15.02 28.89
N GLU A 785 37.67 15.46 30.02
CA GLU A 785 37.96 16.75 30.64
C GLU A 785 39.45 16.88 30.98
N ASN A 786 40.06 15.90 31.67
CA ASN A 786 41.49 15.93 31.98
C ASN A 786 42.37 15.94 30.74
N ILE A 787 42.16 15.02 29.79
CA ILE A 787 43.00 14.90 28.58
C ILE A 787 42.96 16.20 27.75
N SER A 788 41.79 16.80 27.60
CA SER A 788 41.67 18.07 26.89
C SER A 788 42.36 19.22 27.63
N GLN A 789 42.18 19.34 28.96
CA GLN A 789 42.83 20.38 29.75
C GLN A 789 44.36 20.25 29.76
N GLU A 790 44.90 19.03 29.84
CA GLU A 790 46.35 18.77 29.73
C GLU A 790 46.91 19.26 28.39
N ALA A 791 46.21 18.98 27.27
CA ALA A 791 46.61 19.43 25.94
C ALA A 791 46.56 20.97 25.78
N TYR A 792 45.56 21.66 26.35
CA TYR A 792 45.51 23.12 26.33
C TYR A 792 46.59 23.75 27.23
N ALA A 793 46.95 23.12 28.35
CA ALA A 793 48.02 23.59 29.23
C ALA A 793 49.40 23.49 28.56
N GLU A 794 49.70 22.36 27.90
CA GLU A 794 50.94 22.18 27.13
C GLU A 794 51.04 23.22 25.99
N LEU A 795 49.93 23.49 25.30
CA LEU A 795 49.89 24.50 24.23
C LEU A 795 50.04 25.93 24.75
N ASP A 796 49.40 26.27 25.88
CA ASP A 796 49.53 27.58 26.53
C ASP A 796 50.97 27.85 26.96
N GLU A 797 51.67 26.87 27.56
CA GLU A 797 53.09 27.00 27.93
C GLU A 797 53.97 27.21 26.69
N LYS A 798 53.76 26.41 25.63
CA LYS A 798 54.51 26.49 24.36
C LYS A 798 54.33 27.83 23.63
N ILE A 799 53.11 28.37 23.58
CA ILE A 799 52.83 29.68 22.95
C ILE A 799 53.41 30.81 23.81
N PHE A 800 53.30 30.71 25.14
CA PHE A 800 53.85 31.68 26.06
C PHE A 800 55.39 31.76 25.98
N GLU A 801 56.08 30.62 25.91
CA GLU A 801 57.53 30.57 25.72
C GLU A 801 57.94 31.21 24.39
N ALA A 802 57.30 30.85 23.27
CA ALA A 802 57.58 31.45 21.96
C ALA A 802 57.33 32.97 21.90
N TYR A 803 56.34 33.49 22.64
CA TYR A 803 56.15 34.95 22.79
C TYR A 803 57.26 35.59 23.61
N CYS A 804 57.67 34.93 24.70
CA CYS A 804 58.77 35.39 25.55
C CYS A 804 60.07 35.47 24.76
N GLU A 805 60.45 34.45 23.99
CA GLU A 805 61.63 34.48 23.12
C GLU A 805 61.59 35.68 22.15
N GLN A 806 60.45 35.92 21.48
CA GLN A 806 60.34 37.00 20.48
C GLN A 806 60.39 38.42 21.06
N LYS A 807 59.93 38.64 22.30
CA LYS A 807 59.85 39.99 22.90
C LYS A 807 60.89 40.26 24.00
N ILE A 808 61.29 39.25 24.77
CA ILE A 808 62.16 39.38 25.95
C ILE A 808 63.63 39.20 25.56
N ASP A 809 63.97 38.30 24.65
CA ASP A 809 65.38 38.11 24.26
C ASP A 809 65.99 39.35 23.59
N PRO A 810 65.28 40.12 22.72
CA PRO A 810 65.79 41.39 22.20
C PRO A 810 65.97 42.45 23.29
N LEU A 811 65.11 42.47 24.32
CA LEU A 811 65.23 43.36 25.48
C LEU A 811 66.48 43.02 26.31
N VAL A 812 66.70 41.74 26.58
CA VAL A 812 67.87 41.20 27.29
C VAL A 812 69.16 41.50 26.51
N GLY A 813 69.19 41.21 25.20
CA GLY A 813 70.35 41.52 24.35
C GLY A 813 70.65 43.03 24.26
N ALA A 814 69.64 43.89 24.29
CA ALA A 814 69.82 45.34 24.32
C ALA A 814 70.44 45.83 25.65
N LEU A 815 70.19 45.16 26.78
CA LEU A 815 70.86 45.45 28.05
C LEU A 815 72.37 45.15 27.97
N GLU A 816 72.77 43.99 27.45
CA GLU A 816 74.19 43.64 27.31
C GLU A 816 74.92 44.61 26.37
N VAL A 817 74.37 44.85 25.17
CA VAL A 817 74.94 45.80 24.21
C VAL A 817 74.99 47.21 24.80
N GLY A 818 73.95 47.62 25.52
CA GLY A 818 73.82 48.94 26.13
C GLY A 818 74.80 49.21 27.29
N VAL A 819 75.13 48.19 28.09
CA VAL A 819 76.12 48.30 29.17
C VAL A 819 77.56 48.38 28.62
N TYR A 820 77.87 47.64 27.55
CA TYR A 820 79.21 47.66 26.94
C TYR A 820 79.38 48.71 25.82
N ALA A 821 78.32 49.47 25.49
CA ALA A 821 78.31 50.46 24.42
C ALA A 821 79.46 51.47 24.54
N GLY A 822 80.31 51.52 23.49
CA GLY A 822 81.41 52.49 23.40
C GLY A 822 82.65 52.19 24.25
N ASN A 823 82.86 50.94 24.67
CA ASN A 823 83.94 50.53 25.59
C ASN A 823 83.84 51.21 26.97
N TYR A 824 82.64 51.21 27.56
CA TYR A 824 82.39 51.82 28.87
C TYR A 824 83.21 51.15 29.98
N ASP A 825 84.12 51.89 30.61
CA ASP A 825 84.94 51.40 31.73
C ASP A 825 84.36 51.87 33.08
N TRP A 826 83.91 50.91 33.89
CA TRP A 826 83.45 51.14 35.25
C TRP A 826 84.55 51.72 36.18
N GLY A 827 85.82 51.61 35.78
CA GLY A 827 86.98 52.19 36.46
C GLY A 827 87.27 53.68 36.16
N ASP A 828 86.75 54.23 35.06
CA ASP A 828 86.94 55.64 34.64
C ASP A 828 85.60 56.30 34.27
N CYS A 829 84.60 56.11 35.14
CA CYS A 829 83.24 56.62 34.93
C CYS A 829 83.15 58.12 35.28
N PRO A 830 82.54 58.96 34.41
CA PRO A 830 82.23 60.35 34.74
C PRO A 830 81.20 60.44 35.90
N GLU A 831 81.01 61.63 36.46
CA GLU A 831 80.02 61.84 37.53
C GLU A 831 78.59 61.58 37.00
N PRO A 832 77.77 60.73 37.67
CA PRO A 832 76.42 60.39 37.22
C PRO A 832 75.50 61.60 37.10
N THR A 833 74.94 61.81 35.91
CA THR A 833 73.94 62.87 35.64
C THR A 833 72.50 62.36 35.62
N GLY A 834 72.30 61.04 35.65
CA GLY A 834 71.00 60.37 35.61
C GLY A 834 71.15 58.90 35.23
N ALA A 835 70.03 58.18 35.09
CA ALA A 835 70.06 56.80 34.62
C ALA A 835 70.60 56.70 33.19
N SER A 836 71.35 55.62 32.93
CA SER A 836 72.00 55.35 31.66
C SER A 836 70.99 55.19 30.49
N PRO A 837 71.39 55.45 29.23
CA PRO A 837 70.49 55.33 28.08
C PRO A 837 69.84 53.95 27.95
N TYR A 838 70.61 52.87 28.17
CA TYR A 838 70.12 51.49 28.07
C TYR A 838 68.99 51.16 29.06
N VAL A 839 69.02 51.76 30.27
CA VAL A 839 67.94 51.61 31.26
C VAL A 839 66.64 52.24 30.76
N LYS A 840 66.73 53.40 30.11
CA LYS A 840 65.57 54.10 29.55
C LYS A 840 65.00 53.34 28.36
N GLU A 841 65.87 52.80 27.50
CA GLU A 841 65.49 51.97 26.36
C GLU A 841 64.81 50.66 26.81
N ALA A 842 65.38 49.96 27.81
CA ALA A 842 64.77 48.77 28.39
C ALA A 842 63.40 49.04 29.00
N LEU A 843 63.23 50.15 29.73
CA LEU A 843 61.93 50.55 30.29
C LEU A 843 60.92 50.94 29.21
N MET A 844 61.34 51.62 28.14
CA MET A 844 60.47 51.90 26.99
C MET A 844 60.00 50.62 26.29
N ASN A 845 60.90 49.65 26.09
CA ASN A 845 60.57 48.35 25.50
C ASN A 845 59.63 47.54 26.43
N ALA A 846 59.86 47.56 27.75
CA ALA A 846 58.95 46.96 28.72
C ALA A 846 57.55 47.63 28.74
N VAL A 847 57.46 48.95 28.55
CA VAL A 847 56.17 49.64 28.36
C VAL A 847 55.50 49.27 27.04
N ALA A 848 56.27 49.06 25.96
CA ALA A 848 55.71 48.61 24.68
C ALA A 848 55.09 47.20 24.81
N ILE A 849 55.79 46.27 25.48
CA ILE A 849 55.27 44.93 25.81
C ILE A 849 53.99 45.04 26.67
N HIS A 850 54.03 45.86 27.73
CA HIS A 850 52.85 46.10 28.59
C HIS A 850 51.65 46.63 27.78
N ALA A 851 51.86 47.63 26.91
CA ALA A 851 50.80 48.22 26.11
C ALA A 851 50.18 47.21 25.11
N GLU A 852 51.01 46.37 24.48
CA GLU A 852 50.56 45.31 23.56
C GLU A 852 49.67 44.29 24.28
N ILE A 853 50.08 43.83 25.47
CA ILE A 853 49.32 42.86 26.26
C ILE A 853 48.03 43.48 26.81
N ASN A 854 48.07 44.73 27.28
CA ASN A 854 46.89 45.39 27.84
C ASN A 854 45.78 45.58 26.79
N ALA A 855 46.16 45.78 25.52
CA ALA A 855 45.22 45.96 24.42
C ALA A 855 44.56 44.64 23.96
N ILE A 856 45.23 43.49 24.14
CA ILE A 856 44.77 42.20 23.61
C ILE A 856 44.27 41.27 24.72
N ALA A 857 45.05 41.10 25.79
CA ALA A 857 44.84 40.06 26.79
C ALA A 857 45.30 40.52 28.20
N PRO A 858 44.63 41.51 28.81
CA PRO A 858 45.06 42.12 30.07
C PRO A 858 45.17 41.14 31.25
N ALA A 859 44.40 40.04 31.24
CA ALA A 859 44.49 38.97 32.24
C ALA A 859 45.90 38.34 32.36
N PHE A 860 46.70 38.36 31.29
CA PHE A 860 48.05 37.78 31.27
C PHE A 860 49.14 38.74 31.73
N MET A 861 48.80 40.00 32.04
CA MET A 861 49.78 41.05 32.34
C MET A 861 50.78 40.64 33.42
N LEU A 862 50.29 40.10 34.54
CA LEU A 862 51.13 39.66 35.66
C LEU A 862 52.09 38.53 35.27
N ARG A 863 51.63 37.58 34.43
CA ARG A 863 52.41 36.43 33.98
C ARG A 863 53.56 36.87 33.07
N VAL A 864 53.25 37.70 32.06
CA VAL A 864 54.25 38.16 31.10
C VAL A 864 55.22 39.15 31.74
N MET A 865 54.72 40.21 32.38
CA MET A 865 55.58 41.25 32.95
C MET A 865 56.43 40.75 34.13
N GLY A 866 55.96 39.72 34.85
CA GLY A 866 56.78 38.97 35.81
C GLY A 866 57.97 38.30 35.12
N ARG A 867 57.75 37.59 34.01
CA ARG A 867 58.81 36.95 33.22
C ARG A 867 59.79 37.96 32.59
N VAL A 868 59.29 39.11 32.11
CA VAL A 868 60.12 40.23 31.65
C VAL A 868 61.05 40.71 32.78
N LEU A 869 60.51 40.92 33.98
CA LEU A 869 61.30 41.39 35.12
C LEU A 869 62.33 40.36 35.59
N GLU A 870 62.00 39.06 35.56
CA GLU A 870 62.95 37.98 35.83
C GLU A 870 64.13 38.01 34.86
N ALA A 871 63.86 38.02 33.56
CA ALA A 871 64.91 38.05 32.54
C ALA A 871 65.80 39.29 32.66
N VAL A 872 65.21 40.47 32.92
CA VAL A 872 65.97 41.71 33.18
C VAL A 872 66.80 41.62 34.46
N ALA A 873 66.27 41.04 35.54
CA ALA A 873 66.97 40.94 36.82
C ALA A 873 68.13 39.94 36.78
N ASP A 874 67.91 38.79 36.15
CA ASP A 874 68.92 37.74 35.98
C ASP A 874 70.04 38.21 35.04
N GLU A 875 69.69 38.87 33.94
CA GLU A 875 70.68 39.43 33.01
C GLU A 875 71.51 40.54 33.67
N MET A 876 70.88 41.44 34.43
CA MET A 876 71.62 42.45 35.20
C MET A 876 72.53 41.82 36.26
N SER A 877 72.14 40.70 36.89
CA SER A 877 73.02 39.94 37.80
C SER A 877 74.21 39.32 37.05
N ARG A 878 73.97 38.73 35.88
CA ARG A 878 74.99 38.15 35.00
C ARG A 878 76.00 39.20 34.53
N ILE A 879 75.54 40.30 33.94
CA ILE A 879 76.37 41.39 33.44
C ILE A 879 77.26 41.95 34.55
N MET A 880 76.67 42.25 35.72
CA MET A 880 77.42 42.82 36.86
C MET A 880 78.47 41.83 37.40
N SER A 881 78.16 40.53 37.41
CA SER A 881 79.10 39.47 37.80
C SER A 881 80.25 39.28 36.80
N CYS A 882 80.05 39.66 35.53
CA CYS A 882 81.08 39.63 34.48
C CYS A 882 81.98 40.89 34.45
N VAL A 883 81.73 41.92 35.27
CA VAL A 883 82.59 43.11 35.33
C VAL A 883 83.94 42.77 35.98
N THR A 884 85.00 42.72 35.17
CA THR A 884 86.37 42.38 35.61
C THR A 884 87.19 43.59 36.07
N GLY A 885 86.74 44.81 35.78
CA GLY A 885 87.37 46.06 36.20
C GLY A 885 87.00 46.47 37.64
N ALA A 886 87.88 47.22 38.30
CA ALA A 886 87.58 47.78 39.62
C ALA A 886 86.67 49.03 39.47
N PHE A 887 85.45 48.97 40.00
CA PHE A 887 84.54 50.13 40.01
C PHE A 887 85.17 51.35 40.69
N CYS A 888 85.20 52.49 40.00
CA CYS A 888 85.44 53.78 40.64
C CYS A 888 84.22 54.20 41.49
N SER A 889 84.38 55.23 42.32
CA SER A 889 83.27 55.67 43.19
C SER A 889 82.06 56.22 42.43
N SER A 890 82.26 56.78 41.23
CA SER A 890 81.20 57.24 40.33
C SER A 890 80.48 56.07 39.64
N GLY A 891 81.24 55.10 39.13
CA GLY A 891 80.69 53.89 38.50
C GLY A 891 79.87 53.04 39.48
N ALA A 892 80.27 52.96 40.74
CA ALA A 892 79.49 52.31 41.79
C ALA A 892 78.18 53.07 42.14
N VAL A 893 78.10 54.39 41.91
CA VAL A 893 76.84 55.15 42.00
C VAL A 893 75.98 54.88 40.77
N GLN A 894 76.55 54.91 39.56
CA GLN A 894 75.81 54.65 38.31
C GLN A 894 75.20 53.25 38.28
N ALA A 895 75.97 52.20 38.59
CA ALA A 895 75.44 50.83 38.62
C ALA A 895 74.31 50.65 39.65
N ARG A 896 74.45 51.26 40.84
CA ARG A 896 73.40 51.23 41.88
C ARG A 896 72.16 52.06 41.49
N LEU A 897 72.34 53.13 40.73
CA LEU A 897 71.26 53.92 40.16
C LEU A 897 70.50 53.10 39.10
N ASP A 898 71.22 52.56 38.11
CA ASP A 898 70.65 51.84 36.97
C ASP A 898 69.89 50.59 37.40
N ILE A 899 70.49 49.73 38.25
CA ILE A 899 69.83 48.54 38.81
C ILE A 899 68.60 48.94 39.64
N GLY A 900 68.74 49.95 40.51
CA GLY A 900 67.65 50.42 41.35
C GLY A 900 66.50 51.04 40.55
N MET A 901 66.77 51.62 39.38
CA MET A 901 65.73 52.14 38.49
C MET A 901 64.90 51.05 37.85
N LEU A 902 65.53 49.99 37.34
CA LEU A 902 64.82 48.82 36.80
C LEU A 902 63.97 48.15 37.90
N GLU A 903 64.56 47.94 39.08
CA GLU A 903 63.90 47.30 40.23
C GLU A 903 62.68 48.10 40.75
N VAL A 904 62.77 49.43 40.79
CA VAL A 904 61.69 50.32 41.26
C VAL A 904 60.61 50.51 40.18
N ALA A 905 60.99 50.71 38.93
CA ALA A 905 60.06 51.02 37.86
C ALA A 905 59.07 49.87 37.57
N MET A 906 59.55 48.63 37.63
CA MET A 906 58.74 47.43 37.41
C MET A 906 58.27 46.78 38.73
N SER A 907 58.32 47.50 39.85
CA SER A 907 58.00 46.96 41.18
C SER A 907 56.63 46.27 41.32
N PRO A 908 55.56 46.61 40.58
CA PRO A 908 54.28 45.88 40.65
C PRO A 908 54.35 44.40 40.24
N TYR A 909 55.34 44.02 39.43
CA TYR A 909 55.55 42.64 38.96
C TYR A 909 56.63 41.88 39.74
N ARG A 910 57.12 42.48 40.83
CA ARG A 910 58.23 41.94 41.61
C ARG A 910 57.81 40.68 42.40
N ASN A 911 58.65 39.67 42.33
CA ASN A 911 58.51 38.41 43.05
C ASN A 911 59.75 38.13 43.93
N ALA A 912 59.81 36.95 44.56
CA ALA A 912 60.94 36.57 45.41
C ALA A 912 62.25 36.31 44.63
N GLY A 913 62.16 35.81 43.39
CA GLY A 913 63.29 35.48 42.52
C GLY A 913 63.97 36.75 41.99
N THR A 914 63.22 37.60 41.29
CA THR A 914 63.66 38.96 40.87
C THR A 914 64.33 39.74 42.00
N SER A 915 63.72 39.74 43.19
CA SER A 915 64.27 40.39 44.39
C SER A 915 65.58 39.76 44.91
N ALA A 916 65.90 38.52 44.55
CA ALA A 916 67.17 37.87 44.86
C ALA A 916 68.22 38.22 43.79
N SER A 917 67.89 38.11 42.50
CA SER A 917 68.80 38.43 41.39
C SER A 917 69.26 39.89 41.42
N PHE A 918 68.37 40.85 41.70
CA PHE A 918 68.78 42.24 41.90
C PHE A 918 69.68 42.46 43.13
N LYS A 919 69.49 41.69 44.21
CA LYS A 919 70.40 41.75 45.39
C LYS A 919 71.75 41.14 45.09
N GLU A 920 71.80 40.08 44.29
CA GLU A 920 73.04 39.46 43.81
C GLU A 920 73.83 40.46 42.94
N ALA A 921 73.18 41.07 41.93
CA ALA A 921 73.74 42.15 41.12
C ALA A 921 74.33 43.29 42.00
N LEU A 922 73.55 43.76 42.98
CA LEU A 922 73.96 44.81 43.93
C LEU A 922 75.02 44.38 44.96
N SER A 923 75.33 43.08 45.06
CA SER A 923 76.37 42.54 45.96
C SER A 923 77.76 42.61 45.34
N VAL A 924 77.86 42.50 44.01
CA VAL A 924 79.11 42.63 43.25
C VAL A 924 79.55 44.10 43.18
N VAL A 925 78.60 45.04 43.06
CA VAL A 925 78.88 46.48 43.04
C VAL A 925 79.33 46.98 44.42
N PRO A 926 80.46 47.72 44.55
CA PRO A 926 80.92 48.22 45.84
C PRO A 926 79.91 49.10 46.61
N GLN A 927 79.98 49.07 47.94
CA GLN A 927 79.14 49.91 48.80
C GLN A 927 79.62 51.38 48.80
N LEU A 928 78.67 52.32 48.82
CA LEU A 928 78.94 53.75 48.84
C LEU A 928 79.46 54.21 50.21
N LYS A 929 80.77 54.47 50.30
CA LYS A 929 81.47 54.89 51.52
C LYS A 929 81.28 56.37 51.89
N THR A 930 80.94 57.21 50.92
CA THR A 930 80.88 58.68 51.07
C THR A 930 79.43 59.15 51.13
N GLU A 931 79.06 59.92 52.15
CA GLU A 931 77.69 60.40 52.33
C GLU A 931 77.23 61.38 51.23
N LEU A 932 78.19 62.06 50.57
CA LEU A 932 77.94 62.84 49.36
C LEU A 932 77.38 61.95 48.23
N HIS A 933 77.99 60.79 47.99
CA HIS A 933 77.56 59.87 46.93
C HIS A 933 76.22 59.18 47.24
N LYS A 934 75.90 58.96 48.53
CA LYS A 934 74.56 58.49 48.92
C LYS A 934 73.49 59.56 48.69
N LYS A 935 73.78 60.83 48.97
CA LYS A 935 72.88 61.95 48.66
C LYS A 935 72.71 62.14 47.15
N LEU A 936 73.81 62.12 46.39
CA LEU A 936 73.78 62.19 44.93
C LEU A 936 72.90 61.07 44.35
N LEU A 937 73.05 59.82 44.82
CA LEU A 937 72.17 58.72 44.42
C LEU A 937 70.70 59.04 44.71
N GLN A 938 70.35 59.49 45.93
CA GLN A 938 68.98 59.85 46.28
C GLN A 938 68.43 61.02 45.46
N GLU A 939 69.24 62.02 45.15
CA GLU A 939 68.86 63.17 44.32
C GLU A 939 68.60 62.76 42.87
N LEU A 940 69.47 61.90 42.29
CA LEU A 940 69.29 61.35 40.94
C LEU A 940 68.08 60.41 40.84
N GLN A 941 67.86 59.56 41.85
CA GLN A 941 66.67 58.72 41.95
C GLN A 941 65.39 59.57 42.02
N SER A 942 65.41 60.64 42.81
CA SER A 942 64.28 61.59 42.92
C SER A 942 64.06 62.38 41.63
N SER A 943 65.13 62.73 40.90
CA SER A 943 65.02 63.36 39.58
C SER A 943 64.37 62.41 38.58
N PHE A 944 64.89 61.19 38.44
CA PHE A 944 64.34 60.20 37.51
C PHE A 944 62.85 59.94 37.76
N HIS A 945 62.44 59.76 39.03
CA HIS A 945 61.02 59.53 39.35
C HIS A 945 60.11 60.70 38.93
N ARG A 946 60.59 61.94 39.01
CA ARG A 946 59.85 63.12 38.54
C ARG A 946 59.87 63.20 37.01
N ASP A 947 61.03 62.96 36.40
CA ASP A 947 61.27 63.19 34.97
C ASP A 947 60.64 62.08 34.10
N LEU A 948 60.42 60.88 34.66
CA LEU A 948 59.77 59.73 34.01
C LEU A 948 58.46 59.29 34.70
N GLN A 949 57.84 60.17 35.50
CA GLN A 949 56.60 59.87 36.23
C GLN A 949 55.50 59.24 35.35
N PHE A 950 55.33 59.74 34.13
CA PHE A 950 54.35 59.23 33.16
C PHE A 950 54.63 57.81 32.67
N LEU A 951 55.91 57.45 32.51
CA LEU A 951 56.31 56.08 32.14
C LEU A 951 56.08 55.13 33.31
N LEU A 952 56.43 55.56 34.52
CA LEU A 952 56.23 54.77 35.75
C LEU A 952 54.75 54.47 36.00
N THR A 953 53.84 55.41 35.69
CA THR A 953 52.39 55.18 35.82
C THR A 953 51.86 54.11 34.86
N CYS A 954 52.54 53.81 33.75
CA CYS A 954 52.10 52.74 32.83
C CYS A 954 52.14 51.35 33.46
N PHE A 955 52.98 51.12 34.48
CA PHE A 955 53.10 49.83 35.17
C PHE A 955 52.21 49.71 36.43
N THR A 956 51.56 50.80 36.85
CA THR A 956 50.72 50.83 38.06
C THR A 956 49.25 50.75 37.69
N THR A 957 48.52 49.80 38.29
CA THR A 957 47.14 49.41 37.95
C THR A 957 46.03 50.40 38.36
N ASP A 958 46.36 51.65 38.67
CA ASP A 958 45.39 52.70 39.03
C ASP A 958 45.09 53.63 37.83
N SER A 959 44.48 53.09 36.78
CA SER A 959 43.91 53.82 35.63
C SER A 959 42.73 53.09 35.02
#